data_AF-A0A5N3CTZ5-F1
#
_entry.id   AF-A0A5N3CTZ5-F1
#
_cell.length_a   1.000
_cell.length_b   1.000
_cell.length_c   1.000
_cell.angle_alpha   90.00
_cell.angle_beta   90.00
_cell.angle_gamma   90.00
#
_symmetry.space_group_name_H-M   'P 1'
#
loop_
_entity.id
_entity.type
_entity.pdbx_description
1 polymer ?
#
loop_
_entity_poly.entity_id
_entity_poly.type
_entity_poly.pdbx_seq_one_letter_code
_entity_poly.pdbx_strand_id
1 'polypeptide(L)'
;MNKIYSLKYSSLTGGLIAVSELSKKVKGKTGRKLMTASVALSVSLSALPAEASTVSAEIPYQTFRDFAENKGVFTPGATGIEIKDKNGNAVGTLDVPMIDFSSVSRRGSLTLLSQGYGVSAKHGGLGDVNNASFGYDKNNYTVVKNNKHSGLDFSLHRFSKLITEAAPADINISGQLSDSSQYTAFYRAGAGTQYIKERSGKQTHIPGTFLTGGTVGTPWYSGNNLISSSPGDTYNKSQGPLASYGQMGDSGSPLFAYNSLSEKWSLAGVTLHNNGVNGKKNNWLLLPEDYIKNIITADFDPIISFNKNSKEHMSWTYDAAKGVGRIQQDDQQFVMHGNLNGNLNAGKNLYFTGENGIIDLKDNVNQGAGYLQFADDYTVTTSNDSSWSGGGIIVNYGTTVKWGINGVSGDDLHKVGDGTLIINGTGKNEGGLKIGAGTVILEQKEKNNDSTAFSSINISGGNSRVKLSGDNQIIPDNVSWGFRGGYLDINGKNTEFSRLQAVDYGAAIINSSTDKSLLTLNLSPLKKDEIAVSVKVLDMNAIFQGGHGTAGDLYKTTFYGPTQYYLLKKPKFGSVLMGSLKNTSEWQFAGTDLNQAVDMAKNNKLTSSAQASYLYHGKLLGNMDIVIPELTGNDILTLDGSVSISGDMSKQDGALIFQGHPVIHAGQTVSASQSDWENREFSLNNLNLNNADFSLSRNAFMNGNIRAVNQSTVIIGGDTVFTDKNDGTGNDVISVEGKSAAAGTSSYTGHITLEQKSALDIRDNFRGGVTSEDSHINVSSSSVLFSDASSFINSSLNIHKGGALTAQGGLFTSGSIDIGDASLLLTGTPVNSDDAAFLPTINMADGGFNLMSDSSVLKARDQASVVGDIISDKQATISFGTESGKEGILSEKASRGLAVGLLSGFNTAYRGAIHAPSASATVNNTWWQLTGDSSLRSLKNTGSMTYFTGSAANKAFHTLTVDELTTNGTAYAMRTDLKNADKLVVNQKLSGKDNILLVDFLNKPTREKLDIELVSAPKDTNKNVFKASKQTIGFSNVTPVITTQETDDKITWSLTGYNTVANKEATRNAAALFSVDYKAFLNEVNN
;
A
#
# COMPACT_ATOMS: atom_id res chain seq x y z
N MET A 1 30.64 -26.88 -34.25
CA MET A 1 31.43 -27.75 -33.36
C MET A 1 30.83 -27.69 -31.96
N ASN A 2 30.25 -28.81 -31.52
CA ASN A 2 29.46 -28.96 -30.30
C ASN A 2 30.31 -28.64 -29.06
N LYS A 3 29.88 -27.66 -28.24
CA LYS A 3 30.38 -27.50 -26.88
C LYS A 3 29.41 -28.20 -25.94
N ILE A 4 29.80 -29.38 -25.46
CA ILE A 4 29.02 -30.17 -24.50
C ILE A 4 29.25 -29.57 -23.10
N TYR A 5 28.15 -29.25 -22.40
CA TYR A 5 28.15 -28.75 -21.03
C TYR A 5 27.60 -29.82 -20.08
N SER A 6 28.12 -29.87 -18.85
CA SER A 6 27.65 -30.74 -17.77
C SER A 6 27.06 -29.90 -16.64
N LEU A 7 25.94 -30.32 -16.04
CA LEU A 7 25.37 -29.69 -14.87
C LEU A 7 26.11 -30.17 -13.60
N LYS A 8 26.62 -29.24 -12.78
CA LYS A 8 27.27 -29.54 -11.50
C LYS A 8 26.71 -28.67 -10.37
N TYR A 9 26.54 -29.27 -9.20
CA TYR A 9 25.95 -28.60 -8.04
C TYR A 9 26.95 -27.62 -7.41
N SER A 10 26.53 -26.38 -7.19
CA SER A 10 27.29 -25.32 -6.54
C SER A 10 26.69 -25.01 -5.18
N SER A 11 27.48 -25.20 -4.12
CA SER A 11 27.08 -24.91 -2.74
C SER A 11 27.04 -23.41 -2.41
N LEU A 12 27.68 -22.58 -3.22
CA LEU A 12 27.67 -21.12 -3.09
C LEU A 12 26.37 -20.50 -3.62
N THR A 13 25.72 -21.16 -4.58
CA THR A 13 24.50 -20.69 -5.22
C THR A 13 23.30 -21.60 -4.93
N GLY A 14 23.48 -22.69 -4.19
CA GLY A 14 22.41 -23.61 -3.78
C GLY A 14 21.76 -24.42 -4.91
N GLY A 15 22.40 -24.55 -6.09
CA GLY A 15 21.77 -25.16 -7.27
C GLY A 15 22.74 -25.73 -8.31
N LEU A 16 22.20 -26.45 -9.30
CA LEU A 16 22.95 -27.00 -10.44
C LEU A 16 23.27 -25.91 -11.46
N ILE A 17 24.55 -25.77 -11.81
CA ILE A 17 25.03 -24.82 -12.82
C ILE A 17 25.69 -25.55 -14.00
N ALA A 18 25.47 -25.04 -15.22
CA ALA A 18 26.09 -25.60 -16.42
C ALA A 18 27.56 -25.17 -16.50
N VAL A 19 28.47 -26.15 -16.53
CA VAL A 19 29.91 -25.94 -16.66
C VAL A 19 30.47 -26.78 -17.80
N SER A 20 31.56 -26.31 -18.41
CA SER A 20 32.24 -27.07 -19.48
C SER A 20 32.67 -28.46 -18.98
N GLU A 21 32.50 -29.50 -19.80
CA GLU A 21 32.96 -30.87 -19.46
C GLU A 21 34.47 -30.96 -19.17
N LEU A 22 35.26 -29.98 -19.63
CA LEU A 22 36.71 -29.91 -19.39
C LEU A 22 37.08 -29.36 -18.00
N SER A 23 36.09 -28.91 -17.20
CA SER A 23 36.33 -28.43 -15.83
C SER A 23 36.65 -29.61 -14.89
N LYS A 24 37.94 -29.91 -14.72
CA LYS A 24 38.44 -30.92 -13.77
C LYS A 24 38.39 -30.40 -12.32
N LYS A 25 38.05 -31.33 -11.41
CA LYS A 25 37.91 -31.12 -9.96
C LYS A 25 39.26 -30.70 -9.36
N VAL A 26 39.36 -29.45 -8.87
CA VAL A 26 40.51 -29.01 -8.07
C VAL A 26 40.41 -29.70 -6.71
N LYS A 27 41.17 -30.78 -6.50
CA LYS A 27 41.40 -31.36 -5.16
C LYS A 27 42.55 -30.60 -4.48
N GLY A 28 42.25 -29.39 -4.00
CA GLY A 28 43.10 -28.71 -3.03
C GLY A 28 42.74 -29.18 -1.62
N LYS A 29 43.65 -29.88 -0.94
CA LYS A 29 43.51 -30.22 0.48
C LYS A 29 43.52 -28.92 1.32
N THR A 30 42.38 -28.53 1.89
CA THR A 30 42.34 -27.55 2.97
C THR A 30 42.38 -28.29 4.31
N GLY A 31 43.61 -28.44 4.82
CA GLY A 31 43.82 -28.73 6.24
C GLY A 31 43.33 -27.55 7.07
N ARG A 32 42.46 -27.82 8.04
CA ARG A 32 42.08 -26.88 9.09
C ARG A 32 43.33 -26.45 9.86
N LYS A 33 43.73 -25.19 9.68
CA LYS A 33 44.41 -24.39 10.72
C LYS A 33 43.68 -23.05 10.79
N LEU A 34 43.06 -22.79 11.94
CA LEU A 34 42.68 -21.45 12.37
C LEU A 34 43.96 -20.60 12.39
N MET A 35 44.02 -19.55 11.56
CA MET A 35 44.79 -18.35 11.82
C MET A 35 44.09 -17.15 11.16
N THR A 36 43.37 -16.44 12.02
CA THR A 36 43.25 -14.99 12.12
C THR A 36 44.31 -14.19 11.33
N ALA A 37 43.85 -13.33 10.43
CA ALA A 37 44.54 -12.11 9.98
C ALA A 37 43.46 -11.10 9.54
N SER A 38 43.01 -10.20 10.43
CA SER A 38 43.54 -8.84 10.61
C SER A 38 43.06 -7.86 9.53
N VAL A 39 41.81 -7.39 9.62
CA VAL A 39 41.45 -6.05 9.12
C VAL A 39 41.87 -5.08 10.21
N ALA A 40 43.02 -4.43 10.00
CA ALA A 40 43.49 -3.35 10.85
C ALA A 40 42.66 -2.09 10.55
N LEU A 41 41.59 -1.87 11.34
CA LEU A 41 41.11 -0.53 11.63
C LEU A 41 42.16 0.11 12.55
N SER A 42 42.88 1.11 12.06
CA SER A 42 43.77 1.91 12.89
C SER A 42 42.93 2.78 13.83
N VAL A 43 42.59 2.22 14.99
CA VAL A 43 42.15 2.98 16.16
C VAL A 43 43.41 3.52 16.83
N SER A 44 43.64 4.83 16.73
CA SER A 44 44.52 5.50 17.68
C SER A 44 43.80 5.55 19.03
N LEU A 45 44.09 4.55 19.88
CA LEU A 45 43.76 4.54 21.30
C LEU A 45 44.38 5.79 21.96
N SER A 46 43.54 6.71 22.39
CA SER A 46 43.81 7.49 23.59
C SER A 46 42.71 7.12 24.58
N ALA A 47 43.13 6.75 25.79
CA ALA A 47 42.32 6.09 26.80
C ALA A 47 41.08 6.90 27.21
N LEU A 48 39.90 6.29 27.10
CA LEU A 48 38.65 6.75 27.73
C LEU A 48 37.91 5.53 28.29
N PRO A 49 37.31 5.63 29.51
CA PRO A 49 36.58 4.53 30.12
C PRO A 49 35.20 4.30 29.46
N ALA A 50 34.77 3.03 29.44
CA ALA A 50 33.50 2.49 28.92
C ALA A 50 32.29 2.73 29.87
N GLU A 51 31.08 2.19 29.57
CA GLU A 51 29.95 1.70 30.45
C GLU A 51 28.48 2.07 29.94
N ALA A 52 27.37 1.37 30.36
CA ALA A 52 26.22 0.87 29.49
C ALA A 52 24.65 0.99 29.72
N SER A 53 23.81 -0.05 29.46
CA SER A 53 22.33 -0.31 29.55
C SER A 53 22.15 -1.85 29.55
N THR A 54 21.14 -2.46 30.20
CA THR A 54 20.99 -3.94 30.30
C THR A 54 19.57 -4.44 30.25
N VAL A 55 19.33 -5.46 29.42
CA VAL A 55 18.01 -6.12 29.23
C VAL A 55 18.12 -7.64 29.31
N SER A 56 16.98 -8.34 29.40
CA SER A 56 16.93 -9.81 29.41
C SER A 56 17.46 -10.43 28.12
N ALA A 57 18.28 -11.49 28.24
CA ALA A 57 18.75 -12.27 27.09
C ALA A 57 17.69 -13.21 26.48
N GLU A 58 16.53 -13.40 27.13
CA GLU A 58 15.47 -14.31 26.66
C GLU A 58 14.56 -13.69 25.61
N ILE A 59 14.46 -12.35 25.59
CA ILE A 59 13.61 -11.61 24.66
C ILE A 59 14.44 -11.26 23.42
N PRO A 60 13.88 -11.29 22.20
CA PRO A 60 14.55 -10.79 21.02
C PRO A 60 15.02 -9.35 21.23
N TYR A 61 16.31 -9.09 21.01
CA TYR A 61 16.89 -7.79 21.35
C TYR A 61 16.25 -6.62 20.57
N GLN A 62 15.78 -6.91 19.34
CA GLN A 62 15.06 -5.96 18.50
C GLN A 62 13.81 -5.39 19.19
N THR A 63 13.14 -6.17 20.04
CA THR A 63 11.94 -5.73 20.78
C THR A 63 12.23 -4.50 21.66
N PHE A 64 13.38 -4.44 22.34
CA PHE A 64 13.76 -3.30 23.18
C PHE A 64 14.15 -2.05 22.36
N ARG A 65 14.62 -2.26 21.13
CA ARG A 65 14.95 -1.16 20.21
C ARG A 65 13.69 -0.60 19.57
N ASP A 66 12.82 -1.47 19.07
CA ASP A 66 11.53 -1.07 18.49
C ASP A 66 10.66 -0.35 19.53
N PHE A 67 10.63 -0.84 20.78
CA PHE A 67 10.01 -0.14 21.91
C PHE A 67 10.53 1.30 22.08
N ALA A 68 11.86 1.48 22.05
CA ALA A 68 12.50 2.77 22.32
C ALA A 68 12.38 3.77 21.17
N GLU A 69 12.24 3.28 19.93
CA GLU A 69 12.12 4.10 18.72
C GLU A 69 10.68 4.17 18.18
N ASN A 70 9.70 3.64 18.94
CA ASN A 70 8.28 3.52 18.54
C ASN A 70 8.06 2.89 17.16
N LYS A 71 8.80 1.81 16.89
CA LYS A 71 8.81 1.06 15.62
C LYS A 71 8.21 -0.33 15.80
N GLY A 72 8.04 -1.08 14.71
CA GLY A 72 7.38 -2.39 14.76
C GLY A 72 5.98 -2.29 15.35
N VAL A 73 5.67 -3.17 16.32
CA VAL A 73 4.38 -3.19 17.02
C VAL A 73 4.22 -2.09 18.08
N PHE A 74 5.25 -1.28 18.35
CA PHE A 74 5.29 -0.29 19.44
C PHE A 74 4.93 1.13 18.98
N THR A 75 3.97 1.24 18.06
CA THR A 75 3.45 2.54 17.61
C THR A 75 2.73 3.24 18.77
N PRO A 76 2.84 4.58 18.90
CA PRO A 76 2.21 5.30 20.02
C PRO A 76 0.70 5.06 20.07
N GLY A 77 0.17 4.82 21.27
CA GLY A 77 -1.24 4.52 21.51
C GLY A 77 -1.62 3.03 21.39
N ALA A 78 -0.76 2.17 20.84
CA ALA A 78 -1.02 0.73 20.80
C ALA A 78 -1.16 0.14 22.22
N THR A 79 -2.10 -0.79 22.40
CA THR A 79 -2.40 -1.47 23.68
C THR A 79 -2.42 -2.98 23.47
N GLY A 80 -2.34 -3.76 24.56
CA GLY A 80 -2.40 -5.22 24.50
C GLY A 80 -1.22 -5.85 23.77
N ILE A 81 -0.04 -5.21 23.81
CA ILE A 81 1.15 -5.67 23.09
C ILE A 81 1.73 -6.88 23.83
N GLU A 82 1.58 -8.06 23.25
CA GLU A 82 2.14 -9.30 23.77
C GLU A 82 3.66 -9.35 23.54
N ILE A 83 4.42 -9.54 24.63
CA ILE A 83 5.87 -9.70 24.59
C ILE A 83 6.23 -11.18 24.59
N LYS A 84 7.04 -11.59 23.62
CA LYS A 84 7.46 -12.98 23.43
C LYS A 84 8.95 -13.18 23.67
N ASP A 85 9.31 -14.36 24.19
CA ASP A 85 10.69 -14.81 24.25
C ASP A 85 11.18 -15.29 22.86
N LYS A 86 12.47 -15.62 22.76
CA LYS A 86 13.09 -16.13 21.52
C LYS A 86 12.53 -17.48 21.03
N ASN A 87 11.78 -18.20 21.88
CA ASN A 87 11.11 -19.45 21.53
C ASN A 87 9.63 -19.22 21.14
N GLY A 88 9.13 -17.98 21.21
CA GLY A 88 7.75 -17.61 20.92
C GLY A 88 6.78 -17.72 22.10
N ASN A 89 7.25 -18.01 23.32
CA ASN A 89 6.40 -18.07 24.51
C ASN A 89 6.09 -16.68 25.03
N ALA A 90 4.87 -16.46 25.53
CA ALA A 90 4.46 -15.21 26.16
C ALA A 90 5.25 -14.96 27.46
N VAL A 91 5.85 -13.76 27.57
CA VAL A 91 6.52 -13.25 28.77
C VAL A 91 5.56 -12.39 29.60
N GLY A 92 4.72 -11.60 28.92
CA GLY A 92 3.68 -10.75 29.50
C GLY A 92 3.15 -9.77 28.46
N THR A 93 2.27 -8.87 28.88
CA THR A 93 1.58 -7.91 27.99
C THR A 93 1.80 -6.48 28.47
N LEU A 94 1.92 -5.55 27.53
CA LEU A 94 1.85 -4.11 27.82
C LEU A 94 0.40 -3.64 27.59
N ASP A 95 -0.36 -3.48 28.68
CA ASP A 95 -1.79 -3.18 28.61
C ASP A 95 -2.11 -1.67 28.63
N VAL A 96 -1.17 -0.82 29.03
CA VAL A 96 -1.33 0.64 28.93
C VAL A 96 -0.98 1.13 27.51
N PRO A 97 -1.58 2.24 27.04
CA PRO A 97 -1.24 2.81 25.73
C PRO A 97 0.25 3.09 25.61
N MET A 98 0.88 2.61 24.53
CA MET A 98 2.29 2.82 24.25
C MET A 98 2.59 4.33 24.19
N ILE A 99 3.60 4.75 24.95
CA ILE A 99 4.03 6.16 25.00
C ILE A 99 4.62 6.61 23.65
N ASP A 100 4.45 7.89 23.33
CA ASP A 100 5.22 8.56 22.29
C ASP A 100 6.57 9.08 22.84
N PHE A 101 7.67 8.43 22.45
CA PHE A 101 9.03 8.85 22.80
C PHE A 101 9.60 9.94 21.89
N SER A 102 8.82 10.57 21.01
CA SER A 102 9.30 11.63 20.12
C SER A 102 9.94 12.83 20.85
N SER A 103 9.55 13.08 22.10
CA SER A 103 10.16 14.10 22.98
C SER A 103 11.59 13.75 23.42
N VAL A 104 12.01 12.50 23.29
CA VAL A 104 13.37 12.05 23.61
C VAL A 104 14.28 12.33 22.43
N SER A 105 15.40 13.01 22.68
CA SER A 105 16.39 13.28 21.64
C SER A 105 16.97 11.98 21.07
N ARG A 106 17.47 12.02 19.84
CA ARG A 106 18.05 10.84 19.17
C ARG A 106 19.26 10.24 19.90
N ARG A 107 19.92 11.02 20.77
CA ARG A 107 21.00 10.55 21.65
C ARG A 107 20.51 9.96 22.98
N GLY A 108 19.21 10.00 23.26
CA GLY A 108 18.60 9.40 24.46
C GLY A 108 18.90 10.07 25.79
N SER A 109 19.77 11.07 25.83
CA SER A 109 20.24 11.71 27.06
C SER A 109 19.57 13.06 27.36
N LEU A 110 18.64 13.51 26.53
CA LEU A 110 17.91 14.78 26.68
C LEU A 110 16.45 14.59 26.27
N THR A 111 15.54 15.22 27.01
CA THR A 111 14.09 15.18 26.75
C THR A 111 13.51 16.59 26.60
N LEU A 112 12.70 16.82 25.57
CA LEU A 112 11.98 18.06 25.29
C LEU A 112 10.86 18.25 26.33
N LEU A 113 10.82 19.40 27.00
CA LEU A 113 9.81 19.71 28.04
C LEU A 113 8.86 20.84 27.62
N SER A 114 9.30 21.66 26.66
CA SER A 114 8.53 22.71 26.01
C SER A 114 9.24 23.03 24.69
N GLN A 115 8.58 23.73 23.76
CA GLN A 115 9.09 23.82 22.40
C GLN A 115 10.41 24.59 22.27
N GLY A 116 10.79 25.38 23.28
CA GLY A 116 12.09 26.05 23.33
C GLY A 116 13.10 25.43 24.31
N TYR A 117 12.74 24.38 25.07
CA TYR A 117 13.56 23.90 26.18
C TYR A 117 13.57 22.38 26.37
N GLY A 118 14.74 21.83 26.71
CA GLY A 118 14.93 20.41 27.05
C GLY A 118 15.70 20.20 28.34
N VAL A 119 15.53 19.04 28.97
CA VAL A 119 16.17 18.69 30.25
C VAL A 119 17.15 17.53 30.10
N SER A 120 18.19 17.55 30.93
CA SER A 120 19.15 16.45 31.09
C SER A 120 19.76 16.46 32.50
N ALA A 121 20.63 15.48 32.78
CA ALA A 121 21.56 15.54 33.90
C ALA A 121 22.67 16.57 33.63
N LYS A 122 23.39 17.02 34.66
CA LYS A 122 24.47 18.01 34.52
C LYS A 122 25.84 17.38 34.34
N HIS A 123 26.10 16.25 35.00
CA HIS A 123 27.41 15.61 35.04
C HIS A 123 27.86 15.07 33.67
N GLY A 124 29.14 14.67 33.58
CA GLY A 124 29.64 13.92 32.42
C GLY A 124 29.61 14.68 31.09
N GLY A 125 29.55 16.02 31.12
CA GLY A 125 29.44 16.86 29.91
C GLY A 125 28.00 17.08 29.42
N LEU A 126 27.00 16.44 30.04
CA LEU A 126 25.58 16.62 29.68
C LEU A 126 25.05 18.02 30.02
N GLY A 127 25.67 18.70 30.98
CA GLY A 127 25.39 20.12 31.24
C GLY A 127 25.94 21.08 30.18
N ASP A 128 26.73 20.63 29.20
CA ASP A 128 27.39 21.45 28.18
C ASP A 128 27.03 21.00 26.76
N VAL A 129 25.74 20.72 26.53
CA VAL A 129 25.22 20.32 25.22
C VAL A 129 25.16 21.53 24.29
N ASN A 130 25.63 21.36 23.06
CA ASN A 130 25.60 22.39 22.02
C ASN A 130 24.44 22.18 21.03
N ASN A 131 23.94 20.95 20.90
CA ASN A 131 22.85 20.64 19.99
C ASN A 131 22.11 19.36 20.37
N ALA A 132 20.88 19.22 19.87
CA ALA A 132 20.08 18.01 19.99
C ALA A 132 19.18 17.81 18.75
N SER A 133 18.93 16.56 18.39
CA SER A 133 18.03 16.21 17.28
C SER A 133 16.76 15.51 17.76
N PHE A 134 15.63 15.81 17.11
CA PHE A 134 14.31 15.25 17.39
C PHE A 134 13.63 14.69 16.13
N GLY A 135 12.86 13.62 16.28
CA GLY A 135 12.29 12.87 15.15
C GLY A 135 13.36 12.09 14.38
N TYR A 136 14.07 12.75 13.46
CA TYR A 136 15.19 12.21 12.69
C TYR A 136 16.51 12.92 13.02
N ASP A 137 17.64 12.25 12.80
CA ASP A 137 18.98 12.76 13.16
C ASP A 137 19.32 14.09 12.46
N LYS A 138 18.79 14.30 11.24
CA LYS A 138 19.01 15.52 10.44
C LYS A 138 18.38 16.79 11.03
N ASN A 139 17.38 16.65 11.91
CA ASN A 139 16.65 17.79 12.49
C ASN A 139 17.39 18.28 13.74
N ASN A 140 18.49 19.00 13.53
CA ASN A 140 19.40 19.40 14.60
C ASN A 140 19.11 20.83 15.10
N TYR A 141 18.96 20.99 16.41
CA TYR A 141 18.67 22.26 17.06
C TYR A 141 19.85 22.71 17.91
N THR A 142 20.29 23.96 17.73
CA THR A 142 21.38 24.55 18.51
C THR A 142 20.89 24.93 19.90
N VAL A 143 21.68 24.58 20.93
CA VAL A 143 21.47 25.03 22.31
C VAL A 143 22.21 26.36 22.51
N VAL A 144 21.46 27.40 22.87
CA VAL A 144 22.00 28.75 23.07
C VAL A 144 22.35 29.05 24.53
N LYS A 145 21.79 28.28 25.47
CA LYS A 145 22.06 28.41 26.90
C LYS A 145 21.88 27.10 27.64
N ASN A 146 22.88 26.76 28.44
CA ASN A 146 22.87 25.66 29.39
C ASN A 146 22.64 26.20 30.82
N ASN A 147 21.45 25.99 31.38
CA ASN A 147 21.07 26.43 32.72
C ASN A 147 21.31 25.30 33.74
N LYS A 148 22.57 25.15 34.14
CA LYS A 148 23.01 24.16 35.12
C LYS A 148 22.51 24.52 36.53
N HIS A 149 21.78 23.62 37.17
CA HIS A 149 21.38 23.80 38.56
C HIS A 149 22.60 23.77 39.49
N SER A 150 22.66 24.67 40.46
CA SER A 150 23.80 24.81 41.38
C SER A 150 23.94 23.60 42.33
N GLY A 151 22.85 23.24 43.02
CA GLY A 151 22.83 22.15 44.02
C GLY A 151 22.39 20.76 43.52
N LEU A 152 21.70 20.66 42.39
CA LEU A 152 21.20 19.39 41.84
C LEU A 152 21.98 19.01 40.57
N ASP A 153 22.02 17.73 40.26
CA ASP A 153 22.59 17.19 39.03
C ASP A 153 21.61 17.29 37.86
N PHE A 154 21.22 18.53 37.57
CA PHE A 154 20.19 18.87 36.60
C PHE A 154 20.65 20.01 35.71
N SER A 155 20.28 19.94 34.43
CA SER A 155 20.50 21.01 33.47
C SER A 155 19.26 21.21 32.61
N LEU A 156 18.92 22.48 32.38
CA LEU A 156 17.86 22.93 31.49
C LEU A 156 18.48 23.67 30.31
N HIS A 157 18.20 23.22 29.10
CA HIS A 157 18.80 23.70 27.86
C HIS A 157 17.80 24.55 27.08
N ARG A 158 18.17 25.77 26.68
CA ARG A 158 17.36 26.63 25.80
C ARG A 158 17.83 26.49 24.36
N PHE A 159 16.91 26.28 23.43
CA PHE A 159 17.18 26.13 22.01
C PHE A 159 17.07 27.46 21.25
N SER A 160 17.76 27.55 20.10
CA SER A 160 17.72 28.73 19.23
C SER A 160 16.39 28.89 18.47
N LYS A 161 15.66 27.80 18.25
CA LYS A 161 14.41 27.72 17.50
C LYS A 161 13.43 26.79 18.21
N LEU A 162 12.14 26.97 17.97
CA LEU A 162 11.09 26.09 18.48
C LEU A 162 11.15 24.71 17.80
N ILE A 163 11.10 23.63 18.55
CA ILE A 163 11.11 22.28 17.98
C ILE A 163 9.76 22.00 17.31
N THR A 164 9.79 21.59 16.03
CA THR A 164 8.59 21.32 15.22
C THR A 164 8.26 19.84 15.07
N GLU A 165 9.22 18.94 15.24
CA GLU A 165 9.05 17.50 14.97
C GLU A 165 8.45 16.72 16.13
N ALA A 166 8.49 17.26 17.34
CA ALA A 166 8.08 16.55 18.55
C ALA A 166 7.21 17.41 19.45
N ALA A 167 6.21 16.80 20.06
CA ALA A 167 5.51 17.39 21.19
C ALA A 167 6.39 17.30 22.44
N PRO A 168 6.33 18.29 23.34
CA PRO A 168 7.09 18.25 24.57
C PRO A 168 6.45 17.26 25.56
N ALA A 169 7.27 16.66 26.42
CA ALA A 169 6.79 15.81 27.49
C ALA A 169 5.98 16.62 28.53
N ASP A 170 4.86 16.07 28.97
CA ASP A 170 4.16 16.58 30.16
C ASP A 170 5.03 16.32 31.39
N ILE A 171 5.10 17.28 32.31
CA ILE A 171 5.89 17.17 33.55
C ILE A 171 5.00 17.17 34.80
N ASN A 172 3.68 17.20 34.64
CA ASN A 172 2.74 17.31 35.75
C ASN A 172 2.62 15.98 36.53
N ILE A 173 3.43 15.84 37.58
CA ILE A 173 3.36 14.74 38.54
C ILE A 173 2.68 15.22 39.81
N SER A 174 1.66 14.50 40.27
CA SER A 174 0.92 14.81 41.50
C SER A 174 0.88 13.58 42.41
N GLY A 175 0.89 13.80 43.72
CA GLY A 175 0.92 12.68 44.68
C GLY A 175 2.24 11.92 44.65
N GLN A 176 2.21 10.65 45.07
CA GLN A 176 3.39 9.80 45.16
C GLN A 176 3.41 8.81 43.99
N LEU A 177 4.54 8.71 43.27
CA LEU A 177 4.72 7.73 42.19
C LEU A 177 4.62 6.26 42.66
N SER A 178 4.67 6.01 43.97
CA SER A 178 4.43 4.69 44.54
C SER A 178 2.94 4.33 44.69
N ASP A 179 2.02 5.27 44.47
CA ASP A 179 0.58 5.00 44.47
C ASP A 179 0.17 4.25 43.20
N SER A 180 0.06 2.93 43.31
CA SER A 180 -0.29 2.05 42.20
C SER A 180 -1.73 2.21 41.71
N SER A 181 -2.60 2.93 42.42
CA SER A 181 -3.95 3.25 41.95
C SER A 181 -3.96 4.42 40.95
N GLN A 182 -2.95 5.28 41.04
CA GLN A 182 -2.76 6.42 40.15
C GLN A 182 -1.71 6.13 39.07
N TYR A 183 -0.54 5.63 39.46
CA TYR A 183 0.57 5.38 38.55
C TYR A 183 0.77 3.88 38.30
N THR A 184 0.31 3.42 37.14
CA THR A 184 0.17 1.98 36.84
C THR A 184 1.28 1.43 35.94
N ALA A 185 2.06 2.29 35.28
CA ALA A 185 3.18 1.87 34.45
C ALA A 185 4.31 2.91 34.42
N PHE A 186 5.56 2.44 34.25
CA PHE A 186 6.75 3.27 34.16
C PHE A 186 7.64 2.80 33.02
N TYR A 187 7.94 3.69 32.07
CA TYR A 187 8.74 3.39 30.90
C TYR A 187 9.96 4.29 30.80
N ARG A 188 11.05 3.76 30.21
CA ARG A 188 12.26 4.52 29.90
C ARG A 188 12.75 4.22 28.50
N ALA A 189 13.55 5.15 27.95
CA ALA A 189 14.32 4.96 26.74
C ALA A 189 15.64 5.74 26.88
N GLY A 190 16.77 5.15 26.48
CA GLY A 190 18.10 5.77 26.57
C GLY A 190 19.10 5.09 25.63
N ALA A 191 20.25 5.73 25.43
CA ALA A 191 21.28 5.26 24.48
C ALA A 191 22.64 5.03 25.17
N GLY A 192 22.64 4.55 26.42
CA GLY A 192 23.85 4.05 27.06
C GLY A 192 24.56 2.96 26.24
N THR A 193 25.75 2.54 26.65
CA THR A 193 26.36 1.29 26.10
C THR A 193 25.38 0.11 26.28
N GLN A 194 25.54 -1.06 25.66
CA GLN A 194 24.44 -2.04 25.62
C GLN A 194 24.84 -3.44 26.10
N TYR A 195 23.99 -4.10 26.90
CA TYR A 195 24.18 -5.46 27.40
C TYR A 195 22.90 -6.30 27.36
N ILE A 196 23.07 -7.60 27.17
CA ILE A 196 22.06 -8.61 27.53
C ILE A 196 22.50 -9.36 28.80
N LYS A 197 21.55 -9.72 29.66
CA LYS A 197 21.78 -10.46 30.90
C LYS A 197 21.02 -11.78 30.87
N GLU A 198 21.74 -12.88 31.06
CA GLU A 198 21.19 -14.24 31.18
C GLU A 198 20.62 -14.48 32.59
N ARG A 199 19.77 -15.52 32.78
CA ARG A 199 19.26 -15.93 34.10
C ARG A 199 20.37 -16.31 35.08
N SER A 200 21.51 -16.77 34.56
CA SER A 200 22.73 -17.03 35.33
C SER A 200 23.35 -15.77 35.95
N GLY A 201 22.89 -14.59 35.53
CA GLY A 201 23.45 -13.29 35.90
C GLY A 201 24.59 -12.83 34.98
N LYS A 202 25.07 -13.70 34.07
CA LYS A 202 26.12 -13.37 33.10
C LYS A 202 25.64 -12.26 32.15
N GLN A 203 26.47 -11.24 31.97
CA GLN A 203 26.23 -10.15 31.04
C GLN A 203 27.10 -10.27 29.79
N THR A 204 26.54 -9.91 28.63
CA THR A 204 27.22 -9.90 27.34
C THR A 204 27.03 -8.56 26.66
N HIS A 205 28.13 -7.92 26.25
CA HIS A 205 28.14 -6.62 25.58
C HIS A 205 27.59 -6.71 24.15
N ILE A 206 26.79 -5.72 23.76
CA ILE A 206 26.28 -5.52 22.40
C ILE A 206 26.94 -4.25 21.83
N PRO A 207 27.79 -4.35 20.79
CA PRO A 207 28.42 -3.17 20.19
C PRO A 207 27.42 -2.22 19.52
N GLY A 208 27.63 -0.91 19.70
CA GLY A 208 26.89 0.16 19.00
C GLY A 208 26.30 1.20 19.96
N THR A 209 25.79 2.29 19.37
CA THR A 209 25.09 3.36 20.09
C THR A 209 23.74 3.57 19.42
N PHE A 210 22.67 3.24 20.14
CA PHE A 210 21.29 3.33 19.68
C PHE A 210 20.36 3.30 20.88
N LEU A 211 19.11 3.71 20.70
CA LEU A 211 18.12 3.70 21.76
C LEU A 211 17.72 2.26 22.13
N THR A 212 17.68 1.99 23.44
CA THR A 212 17.00 0.85 24.04
C THR A 212 16.11 1.33 25.18
N GLY A 213 15.01 0.62 25.38
CA GLY A 213 13.98 1.03 26.31
C GLY A 213 13.19 -0.15 26.81
N GLY A 214 12.35 0.11 27.79
CA GLY A 214 11.47 -0.91 28.34
C GLY A 214 10.80 -0.46 29.62
N THR A 215 10.27 -1.44 30.34
CA THR A 215 9.54 -1.26 31.58
C THR A 215 10.47 -1.08 32.78
N VAL A 216 9.98 -0.34 33.76
CA VAL A 216 10.60 -0.14 35.07
C VAL A 216 9.54 -0.47 36.13
N GLY A 217 9.93 -1.16 37.20
CA GLY A 217 9.01 -1.43 38.31
C GLY A 217 8.69 -0.16 39.09
N THR A 218 7.62 -0.19 39.90
CA THR A 218 7.17 0.95 40.70
C THR A 218 8.32 1.60 41.49
N PRO A 219 8.62 2.88 41.24
CA PRO A 219 9.70 3.57 41.91
C PRO A 219 9.31 3.97 43.34
N TRP A 220 10.30 4.07 44.22
CA TRP A 220 10.16 4.58 45.58
C TRP A 220 11.06 5.79 45.81
N TYR A 221 10.66 6.68 46.73
CA TYR A 221 11.48 7.82 47.13
C TYR A 221 12.70 7.35 47.95
N SER A 222 13.89 7.76 47.55
CA SER A 222 15.15 7.35 48.18
C SER A 222 15.93 8.50 48.85
N GLY A 223 15.30 9.67 48.99
CA GLY A 223 15.90 10.87 49.60
C GLY A 223 16.58 11.79 48.57
N ASN A 224 16.86 13.04 48.96
CA ASN A 224 17.56 14.04 48.13
C ASN A 224 16.95 14.26 46.73
N ASN A 225 15.62 14.27 46.64
CA ASN A 225 14.86 14.38 45.39
C ASN A 225 15.08 13.21 44.40
N LEU A 226 15.56 12.08 44.89
CA LEU A 226 15.75 10.89 44.09
C LEU A 226 14.58 9.91 44.26
N ILE A 227 14.22 9.30 43.14
CA ILE A 227 13.42 8.09 43.10
C ILE A 227 14.28 6.94 42.57
N SER A 228 14.01 5.74 43.06
CA SER A 228 14.76 4.54 42.71
C SER A 228 13.83 3.41 42.34
N SER A 229 14.31 2.54 41.46
CA SER A 229 13.68 1.25 41.12
C SER A 229 14.79 0.23 40.83
N SER A 230 14.44 -1.05 40.77
CA SER A 230 15.40 -2.14 40.54
C SER A 230 15.26 -2.88 39.21
N PRO A 231 15.27 -2.18 38.05
CA PRO A 231 15.07 -2.84 36.76
C PRO A 231 16.24 -3.75 36.34
N GLY A 232 17.39 -3.72 37.04
CA GLY A 232 18.50 -4.66 36.82
C GLY A 232 18.20 -6.09 37.27
N ASP A 233 17.11 -6.30 38.00
CA ASP A 233 16.48 -7.62 38.17
C ASP A 233 15.61 -7.95 36.94
N THR A 234 16.25 -8.09 35.78
CA THR A 234 15.64 -8.19 34.44
C THR A 234 14.63 -9.34 34.24
N TYR A 235 14.53 -10.25 35.20
CA TYR A 235 13.62 -11.40 35.19
C TYR A 235 12.52 -11.34 36.26
N ASN A 236 12.55 -10.32 37.12
CA ASN A 236 11.53 -10.13 38.14
C ASN A 236 10.29 -9.50 37.50
N LYS A 237 9.15 -10.18 37.61
CA LYS A 237 7.86 -9.73 37.07
C LYS A 237 7.43 -8.37 37.60
N SER A 238 7.88 -7.96 38.78
CA SER A 238 7.58 -6.63 39.33
C SER A 238 8.20 -5.48 38.53
N GLN A 239 9.14 -5.77 37.61
CA GLN A 239 9.76 -4.78 36.72
C GLN A 239 9.03 -4.64 35.39
N GLY A 240 7.93 -5.38 35.19
CA GLY A 240 7.22 -5.48 33.92
C GLY A 240 7.87 -6.47 32.93
N PRO A 241 7.22 -6.74 31.78
CA PRO A 241 7.65 -7.76 30.84
C PRO A 241 8.89 -7.38 30.00
N LEU A 242 9.30 -6.11 30.00
CA LEU A 242 10.46 -5.59 29.27
C LEU A 242 11.43 -4.82 30.19
N ALA A 243 11.77 -5.38 31.34
CA ALA A 243 12.66 -4.73 32.30
C ALA A 243 13.94 -4.17 31.62
N SER A 244 14.17 -2.85 31.77
CA SER A 244 15.31 -2.13 31.18
C SER A 244 16.11 -1.41 32.27
N TYR A 245 17.36 -1.83 32.47
CA TYR A 245 18.28 -1.24 33.44
C TYR A 245 19.21 -0.25 32.75
N GLY A 246 19.12 1.03 33.10
CA GLY A 246 20.03 2.04 32.57
C GLY A 246 21.44 1.87 33.12
N GLN A 247 22.45 2.15 32.33
CA GLN A 247 23.81 2.29 32.87
C GLN A 247 24.52 3.55 32.36
N MET A 248 25.85 3.56 32.30
CA MET A 248 26.58 4.75 31.88
C MET A 248 26.27 5.10 30.41
N GLY A 249 26.18 6.39 30.16
CA GLY A 249 25.62 6.93 28.92
C GLY A 249 24.10 7.06 28.93
N ASP A 250 23.37 6.36 29.80
CA ASP A 250 21.94 6.62 30.03
C ASP A 250 21.69 7.80 30.99
N SER A 251 22.74 8.41 31.55
CA SER A 251 22.60 9.64 32.31
C SER A 251 21.85 10.70 31.52
N GLY A 252 20.88 11.36 32.16
CA GLY A 252 19.95 12.30 31.52
C GLY A 252 18.75 11.65 30.82
N SER A 253 18.73 10.33 30.60
CA SER A 253 17.60 9.64 29.96
C SER A 253 16.33 9.68 30.82
N PRO A 254 15.14 9.77 30.20
CA PRO A 254 13.88 9.96 30.91
C PRO A 254 13.37 8.69 31.60
N LEU A 255 12.64 8.91 32.70
CA LEU A 255 11.65 7.98 33.24
C LEU A 255 10.26 8.61 33.09
N PHE A 256 9.37 7.95 32.38
CA PHE A 256 7.97 8.34 32.25
C PHE A 256 7.08 7.50 33.16
N ALA A 257 6.02 8.11 33.67
CA ALA A 257 4.98 7.48 34.48
C ALA A 257 3.62 7.66 33.80
N TYR A 258 2.84 6.59 33.72
CA TYR A 258 1.48 6.63 33.21
C TYR A 258 0.51 6.83 34.38
N ASN A 259 -0.23 7.93 34.35
CA ASN A 259 -1.31 8.21 35.28
C ASN A 259 -2.62 7.65 34.73
N SER A 260 -3.15 6.59 35.34
CA SER A 260 -4.40 5.92 34.94
C SER A 260 -5.67 6.71 35.25
N LEU A 261 -5.59 7.74 36.11
CA LEU A 261 -6.75 8.60 36.39
C LEU A 261 -6.95 9.66 35.30
N SER A 262 -5.85 10.17 34.74
CA SER A 262 -5.88 11.16 33.67
C SER A 262 -5.60 10.58 32.29
N GLU A 263 -5.28 9.29 32.20
CA GLU A 263 -4.88 8.56 31.00
C GLU A 263 -3.71 9.20 30.24
N LYS A 264 -2.71 9.71 30.96
CA LYS A 264 -1.59 10.48 30.39
C LYS A 264 -0.23 9.99 30.87
N TRP A 265 0.74 10.09 29.97
CA TRP A 265 2.16 9.91 30.28
C TRP A 265 2.80 11.23 30.69
N SER A 266 3.58 11.21 31.77
CA SER A 266 4.31 12.38 32.26
C SER A 266 5.76 12.00 32.62
N LEU A 267 6.71 12.90 32.36
CA LEU A 267 8.13 12.75 32.69
C LEU A 267 8.31 12.89 34.21
N ALA A 268 8.62 11.77 34.86
CA ALA A 268 8.83 11.72 36.30
C ALA A 268 10.23 12.19 36.71
N GLY A 269 11.24 11.95 35.89
CA GLY A 269 12.62 12.32 36.21
C GLY A 269 13.64 11.94 35.15
N VAL A 270 14.90 12.33 35.42
CA VAL A 270 16.05 12.02 34.56
C VAL A 270 17.04 11.11 35.28
N THR A 271 17.61 10.14 34.56
CA THR A 271 18.54 9.15 35.13
C THR A 271 19.83 9.85 35.59
N LEU A 272 20.28 9.63 36.83
CA LEU A 272 21.55 10.18 37.30
C LEU A 272 22.67 9.14 37.33
N HIS A 273 22.42 8.01 37.98
CA HIS A 273 23.44 6.99 38.15
C HIS A 273 22.83 5.60 38.29
N ASN A 274 23.64 4.61 37.94
CA ASN A 274 23.39 3.21 38.18
C ASN A 274 24.15 2.76 39.44
N ASN A 275 24.00 1.49 39.80
CA ASN A 275 24.75 0.85 40.89
C ASN A 275 25.81 -0.12 40.32
N GLY A 276 26.51 0.31 39.28
CA GLY A 276 27.49 -0.48 38.53
C GLY A 276 26.86 -1.42 37.51
N VAL A 277 27.71 -2.02 36.66
CA VAL A 277 27.28 -2.89 35.55
C VAL A 277 26.46 -4.09 36.02
N ASN A 278 26.87 -4.73 37.12
CA ASN A 278 26.13 -5.85 37.73
C ASN A 278 25.10 -5.40 38.78
N GLY A 279 24.87 -4.09 38.88
CA GLY A 279 23.91 -3.51 39.80
C GLY A 279 22.47 -3.87 39.45
N LYS A 280 21.59 -3.61 40.41
CA LYS A 280 20.14 -3.82 40.26
C LYS A 280 19.37 -2.51 40.17
N LYS A 281 19.91 -1.44 40.76
CA LYS A 281 19.18 -0.20 41.07
C LYS A 281 19.60 0.96 40.16
N ASN A 282 18.61 1.66 39.61
CA ASN A 282 18.80 2.97 39.01
C ASN A 282 18.21 4.06 39.91
N ASN A 283 18.75 5.26 39.81
CA ASN A 283 18.28 6.43 40.53
C ASN A 283 17.99 7.54 39.51
N TRP A 284 16.80 8.11 39.62
CA TRP A 284 16.36 9.24 38.81
C TRP A 284 16.15 10.45 39.70
N LEU A 285 16.51 11.61 39.19
CA LEU A 285 16.22 12.89 39.81
C LEU A 285 14.81 13.32 39.45
N LEU A 286 13.97 13.57 40.45
CA LEU A 286 12.70 14.26 40.27
C LEU A 286 12.94 15.66 39.71
N LEU A 287 12.10 16.06 38.75
CA LEU A 287 12.27 17.35 38.08
C LEU A 287 12.11 18.52 39.07
N PRO A 288 13.05 19.48 39.13
CA PRO A 288 12.91 20.67 39.97
C PRO A 288 11.97 21.68 39.28
N GLU A 289 10.67 21.44 39.34
CA GLU A 289 9.65 22.20 38.60
C GLU A 289 9.73 23.72 38.80
N ASP A 290 9.92 24.19 40.04
CA ASP A 290 10.00 25.63 40.34
C ASP A 290 11.23 26.26 39.67
N TYR A 291 12.36 25.56 39.67
CA TYR A 291 13.56 26.03 38.96
C TYR A 291 13.32 26.12 37.46
N ILE A 292 12.67 25.10 36.88
CA ILE A 292 12.32 25.08 35.45
C ILE A 292 11.41 26.26 35.10
N LYS A 293 10.31 26.43 35.86
CA LYS A 293 9.34 27.52 35.68
C LYS A 293 10.03 28.88 35.78
N ASN A 294 10.84 29.10 36.82
CA ASN A 294 11.55 30.36 37.04
C ASN A 294 12.50 30.73 35.88
N ILE A 295 13.25 29.77 35.34
CA ILE A 295 14.15 30.02 34.20
C ILE A 295 13.35 30.35 32.95
N ILE A 296 12.31 29.58 32.63
CA ILE A 296 11.47 29.83 31.44
C ILE A 296 10.81 31.21 31.55
N THR A 297 10.23 31.54 32.70
CA THR A 297 9.62 32.86 32.95
C THR A 297 10.64 33.99 32.86
N ALA A 298 11.86 33.81 33.36
CA ALA A 298 12.91 34.82 33.27
C ALA A 298 13.37 35.11 31.82
N ASP A 299 13.04 34.23 30.87
CA ASP A 299 13.28 34.42 29.46
C ASP A 299 12.12 35.11 28.72
N PHE A 300 11.04 35.49 29.41
CA PHE A 300 10.00 36.38 28.88
C PHE A 300 10.25 37.83 29.29
N ASP A 301 10.00 38.75 28.36
CA ASP A 301 9.75 40.16 28.67
C ASP A 301 8.32 40.34 29.23
N PRO A 302 7.98 41.51 29.81
CA PRO A 302 6.64 41.75 30.35
C PRO A 302 5.51 41.42 29.36
N ILE A 303 4.41 40.87 29.87
CA ILE A 303 3.23 40.53 29.06
C ILE A 303 2.75 41.78 28.31
N ILE A 304 2.57 41.63 27.01
CA ILE A 304 2.05 42.67 26.13
C ILE A 304 0.54 42.50 26.07
N SER A 305 -0.18 43.50 26.55
CA SER A 305 -1.64 43.51 26.57
C SER A 305 -2.15 44.59 25.65
N PHE A 306 -2.91 44.22 24.62
CA PHE A 306 -3.53 45.17 23.71
C PHE A 306 -4.76 45.83 24.31
N ASN A 307 -4.77 47.16 24.31
CA ASN A 307 -5.93 47.93 24.72
C ASN A 307 -6.90 48.07 23.54
N LYS A 308 -7.91 47.19 23.49
CA LYS A 308 -8.96 47.22 22.45
C LYS A 308 -9.80 48.50 22.39
N ASN A 309 -9.76 49.33 23.43
CA ASN A 309 -10.51 50.60 23.46
C ASN A 309 -9.72 51.76 22.84
N SER A 310 -8.43 51.57 22.54
CA SER A 310 -7.61 52.56 21.85
C SER A 310 -7.94 52.60 20.35
N LYS A 311 -7.76 53.78 19.75
CA LYS A 311 -7.81 53.94 18.29
C LYS A 311 -6.43 53.77 17.64
N GLU A 312 -5.37 53.70 18.45
CA GLU A 312 -4.00 53.53 17.98
C GLU A 312 -3.62 52.04 17.88
N HIS A 313 -2.89 51.69 16.82
CA HIS A 313 -2.22 50.40 16.71
C HIS A 313 -0.96 50.40 17.59
N MET A 314 -0.49 49.22 17.99
CA MET A 314 0.84 49.10 18.59
C MET A 314 1.93 49.39 17.55
N SER A 315 2.89 50.24 17.88
CA SER A 315 4.10 50.47 17.08
C SER A 315 5.26 49.66 17.66
N TRP A 316 5.91 48.84 16.84
CA TRP A 316 7.07 48.04 17.24
C TRP A 316 8.35 48.58 16.59
N THR A 317 9.23 49.15 17.40
CA THR A 317 10.56 49.67 16.99
C THR A 317 11.70 48.83 17.57
N TYR A 318 12.85 48.79 16.90
CA TYR A 318 14.00 47.97 17.31
C TYR A 318 15.35 48.55 16.89
N ASP A 319 16.28 48.68 17.85
CA ASP A 319 17.68 49.07 17.63
C ASP A 319 18.56 47.81 17.57
N ALA A 320 18.91 47.38 16.36
CA ALA A 320 19.71 46.19 16.12
C ALA A 320 21.12 46.25 16.72
N ALA A 321 21.71 47.44 16.90
CA ALA A 321 23.04 47.60 17.49
C ALA A 321 23.01 47.38 19.00
N LYS A 322 21.89 47.74 19.65
CA LYS A 322 21.69 47.55 21.09
C LYS A 322 20.97 46.25 21.45
N GLY A 323 20.32 45.60 20.49
CA GLY A 323 19.52 44.41 20.76
C GLY A 323 18.27 44.70 21.59
N VAL A 324 17.77 45.94 21.56
CA VAL A 324 16.64 46.41 22.38
C VAL A 324 15.65 47.17 21.51
N GLY A 325 14.36 46.96 21.76
CA GLY A 325 13.30 47.75 21.14
C GLY A 325 12.14 48.02 22.07
N ARG A 326 11.09 48.61 21.51
CA ARG A 326 9.86 48.98 22.22
C ARG A 326 8.62 48.67 21.40
N ILE A 327 7.60 48.13 22.07
CA ILE A 327 6.23 48.02 21.57
C ILE A 327 5.40 49.02 22.34
N GLN A 328 4.79 49.98 21.64
CA GLN A 328 4.07 51.09 22.26
C GLN A 328 2.65 51.22 21.70
N GLN A 329 1.68 51.47 22.57
CA GLN A 329 0.32 51.88 22.23
C GLN A 329 -0.10 53.00 23.18
N ASP A 330 -0.47 54.16 22.66
CA ASP A 330 -0.70 55.35 23.49
C ASP A 330 0.51 55.60 24.44
N ASP A 331 0.24 55.73 25.74
CA ASP A 331 1.25 55.88 26.80
C ASP A 331 1.84 54.53 27.30
N GLN A 332 1.28 53.38 26.90
CA GLN A 332 1.79 52.07 27.32
C GLN A 332 3.03 51.72 26.52
N GLN A 333 4.13 51.41 27.22
CA GLN A 333 5.39 50.98 26.60
C GLN A 333 5.85 49.64 27.18
N PHE A 334 6.09 48.68 26.30
CA PHE A 334 6.66 47.38 26.61
C PHE A 334 8.06 47.29 25.99
N VAL A 335 9.07 47.01 26.80
CA VAL A 335 10.43 46.74 26.30
C VAL A 335 10.46 45.36 25.65
N MET A 336 11.25 45.21 24.58
CA MET A 336 11.64 43.88 24.11
C MET A 336 13.14 43.77 23.86
N HIS A 337 13.66 42.56 23.99
CA HIS A 337 15.06 42.23 23.74
C HIS A 337 15.21 41.24 22.59
N GLY A 338 16.19 41.51 21.73
CA GLY A 338 16.55 40.66 20.58
C GLY A 338 18.00 40.19 20.62
N ASN A 339 18.51 39.81 19.45
CA ASN A 339 19.90 39.39 19.28
C ASN A 339 20.86 40.57 19.57
N LEU A 340 21.87 40.33 20.40
CA LEU A 340 22.89 41.32 20.75
C LEU A 340 24.27 40.81 20.34
N ASN A 341 24.88 41.44 19.33
CA ASN A 341 26.24 41.10 18.86
C ASN A 341 26.44 39.60 18.55
N GLY A 342 25.41 38.94 17.99
CA GLY A 342 25.43 37.52 17.66
C GLY A 342 25.05 36.58 18.82
N ASN A 343 24.84 37.10 20.04
CA ASN A 343 24.31 36.32 21.16
C ASN A 343 22.79 36.12 21.02
N LEU A 344 22.41 34.97 20.46
CA LEU A 344 21.00 34.60 20.29
C LEU A 344 20.24 34.51 21.63
N ASN A 345 20.91 34.14 22.73
CA ASN A 345 20.27 34.02 24.05
C ASN A 345 19.92 35.37 24.69
N ALA A 346 20.48 36.49 24.18
CA ALA A 346 20.10 37.82 24.65
C ALA A 346 18.63 38.13 24.33
N GLY A 347 18.08 37.52 23.29
CA GLY A 347 16.69 37.65 22.89
C GLY A 347 15.72 37.04 23.90
N LYS A 348 14.61 37.72 24.15
CA LYS A 348 13.57 37.31 25.10
C LYS A 348 12.27 36.98 24.37
N ASN A 349 11.48 36.11 24.97
CA ASN A 349 10.19 35.69 24.46
C ASN A 349 9.15 36.79 24.74
N LEU A 350 8.15 36.90 23.87
CA LEU A 350 7.05 37.85 24.04
C LEU A 350 5.73 37.10 24.12
N TYR A 351 4.89 37.49 25.07
CA TYR A 351 3.56 36.92 25.28
C TYR A 351 2.50 38.00 25.04
N PHE A 352 1.66 37.78 24.03
CA PHE A 352 0.64 38.73 23.57
C PHE A 352 -0.75 38.31 24.03
N THR A 353 -1.50 39.27 24.57
CA THR A 353 -2.87 39.13 25.08
C THR A 353 -3.72 40.34 24.71
N GLY A 354 -5.03 40.23 24.79
CA GLY A 354 -5.97 41.29 24.44
C GLY A 354 -6.58 41.07 23.06
N GLU A 355 -7.91 41.12 23.02
CA GLU A 355 -8.71 40.77 21.84
C GLU A 355 -8.38 41.66 20.63
N ASN A 356 -8.16 41.02 19.46
CA ASN A 356 -8.00 41.65 18.15
C ASN A 356 -6.86 42.70 18.10
N GLY A 357 -5.70 42.36 18.68
CA GLY A 357 -4.55 43.25 18.69
C GLY A 357 -4.02 43.57 17.30
N ILE A 358 -3.55 44.81 17.11
CA ILE A 358 -2.94 45.26 15.85
C ILE A 358 -1.56 45.85 16.11
N ILE A 359 -0.54 45.33 15.45
CA ILE A 359 0.86 45.76 15.58
C ILE A 359 1.40 46.18 14.21
N ASP A 360 2.03 47.35 14.13
CA ASP A 360 2.81 47.81 12.98
C ASP A 360 4.30 47.76 13.30
N LEU A 361 5.03 46.89 12.59
CA LEU A 361 6.46 46.71 12.71
C LEU A 361 7.21 47.77 11.89
N LYS A 362 7.99 48.59 12.59
CA LYS A 362 8.70 49.75 12.05
C LYS A 362 10.16 49.48 11.70
N ASP A 363 10.77 48.45 12.28
CA ASP A 363 12.16 48.10 12.04
C ASP A 363 12.33 46.60 11.81
N ASN A 364 13.38 46.20 11.09
CA ASN A 364 13.76 44.80 10.97
C ASN A 364 14.14 44.24 12.35
N VAL A 365 13.47 43.18 12.80
CA VAL A 365 13.70 42.54 14.10
C VAL A 365 14.41 41.20 13.91
N ASN A 366 15.58 41.07 14.51
CA ASN A 366 16.21 39.78 14.80
C ASN A 366 16.12 39.53 16.30
N GLN A 367 15.18 38.70 16.70
CA GLN A 367 14.89 38.42 18.11
C GLN A 367 15.78 37.32 18.70
N GLY A 368 16.78 36.83 17.96
CA GLY A 368 17.64 35.75 18.42
C GLY A 368 16.86 34.48 18.73
N ALA A 369 17.02 33.93 19.93
CA ALA A 369 16.27 32.78 20.43
C ALA A 369 14.92 33.14 21.07
N GLY A 370 14.54 34.42 21.09
CA GLY A 370 13.24 34.86 21.57
C GLY A 370 12.12 34.47 20.60
N TYR A 371 11.06 33.83 21.09
CA TYR A 371 9.87 33.49 20.30
C TYR A 371 8.65 34.33 20.68
N LEU A 372 7.65 34.35 19.81
CA LEU A 372 6.37 35.02 20.05
C LEU A 372 5.32 34.00 20.44
N GLN A 373 4.52 34.30 21.46
CA GLN A 373 3.37 33.50 21.84
C GLN A 373 2.12 34.36 21.90
N PHE A 374 1.08 33.94 21.18
CA PHE A 374 -0.19 34.64 21.09
C PHE A 374 -1.28 33.84 21.81
N ALA A 375 -1.90 34.48 22.81
CA ALA A 375 -3.05 33.93 23.52
C ALA A 375 -4.39 34.38 22.92
N ASP A 376 -4.41 35.54 22.26
CA ASP A 376 -5.58 36.15 21.66
C ASP A 376 -5.31 36.50 20.19
N ASP A 377 -6.37 36.79 19.44
CA ASP A 377 -6.28 37.11 18.01
C ASP A 377 -5.49 38.39 17.76
N TYR A 378 -4.59 38.36 16.78
CA TYR A 378 -3.71 39.48 16.46
C TYR A 378 -3.51 39.66 14.95
N THR A 379 -3.27 40.89 14.52
CA THR A 379 -2.77 41.24 13.19
C THR A 379 -1.45 41.97 13.31
N VAL A 380 -0.40 41.46 12.67
CA VAL A 380 0.92 42.09 12.61
C VAL A 380 1.16 42.55 11.18
N THR A 381 1.45 43.83 10.98
CA THR A 381 1.69 44.45 9.68
C THR A 381 3.03 45.16 9.66
N THR A 382 3.48 45.59 8.49
CA THR A 382 4.56 46.57 8.35
C THR A 382 4.19 47.61 7.30
N SER A 383 4.54 48.86 7.56
CA SER A 383 4.35 49.99 6.65
C SER A 383 5.59 50.28 5.76
N ASN A 384 6.72 49.61 6.01
CA ASN A 384 8.01 49.90 5.38
C ASN A 384 8.78 48.63 4.98
N ASP A 385 8.07 47.55 4.65
CA ASP A 385 8.64 46.26 4.27
C ASP A 385 9.62 45.68 5.33
N SER A 386 9.41 45.98 6.62
CA SER A 386 10.21 45.40 7.71
C SER A 386 9.98 43.89 7.83
N SER A 387 11.01 43.20 8.27
CA SER A 387 11.04 41.73 8.43
C SER A 387 11.24 41.32 9.89
N TRP A 388 10.85 40.09 10.21
CA TRP A 388 11.08 39.50 11.52
C TRP A 388 11.74 38.12 11.39
N SER A 389 12.69 37.84 12.27
CA SER A 389 13.30 36.53 12.49
C SER A 389 13.52 36.31 13.99
N GLY A 390 13.41 35.08 14.46
CA GLY A 390 13.53 34.74 15.87
C GLY A 390 13.34 33.26 16.16
N GLY A 391 13.08 32.91 17.42
CA GLY A 391 12.91 31.52 17.85
C GLY A 391 11.71 30.81 17.19
N GLY A 392 10.64 31.55 16.88
CA GLY A 392 9.44 31.06 16.21
C GLY A 392 8.17 31.72 16.73
N ILE A 393 7.02 31.19 16.32
CA ILE A 393 5.69 31.64 16.73
C ILE A 393 4.89 30.46 17.30
N ILE A 394 4.33 30.67 18.48
CA ILE A 394 3.35 29.80 19.11
C ILE A 394 1.99 30.49 19.02
N VAL A 395 1.03 29.84 18.35
CA VAL A 395 -0.38 30.32 18.33
C VAL A 395 -1.21 29.36 19.18
N ASN A 396 -1.76 29.86 20.28
CA ASN A 396 -2.52 29.02 21.21
C ASN A 396 -3.81 28.48 20.56
N TYR A 397 -4.37 27.42 21.16
CA TYR A 397 -5.63 26.84 20.71
C TYR A 397 -6.75 27.88 20.71
N GLY A 398 -7.55 27.91 19.64
CA GLY A 398 -8.65 28.87 19.47
C GLY A 398 -8.24 30.27 19.00
N THR A 399 -6.93 30.51 18.82
CA THR A 399 -6.38 31.81 18.41
C THR A 399 -6.03 31.85 16.92
N THR A 400 -6.22 32.99 16.28
CA THR A 400 -5.82 33.30 14.91
C THR A 400 -4.92 34.53 14.85
N VAL A 401 -3.74 34.37 14.24
CA VAL A 401 -2.80 35.47 14.02
C VAL A 401 -2.67 35.73 12.53
N LYS A 402 -2.95 36.95 12.09
CA LYS A 402 -2.71 37.43 10.73
C LYS A 402 -1.33 38.09 10.64
N TRP A 403 -0.42 37.45 9.93
CA TRP A 403 1.00 37.79 9.86
C TRP A 403 1.34 38.42 8.52
N GLY A 404 1.31 39.74 8.48
CA GLY A 404 1.53 40.59 7.31
C GLY A 404 2.96 41.04 7.10
N ILE A 405 3.96 40.33 7.62
CA ILE A 405 5.39 40.67 7.48
C ILE A 405 6.18 39.49 6.91
N ASN A 406 7.18 39.80 6.06
CA ASN A 406 8.03 38.79 5.44
C ASN A 406 9.15 38.34 6.38
N GLY A 407 9.71 37.16 6.10
CA GLY A 407 10.89 36.62 6.77
C GLY A 407 12.20 37.06 6.12
N VAL A 408 13.29 36.38 6.48
CA VAL A 408 14.65 36.69 6.04
C VAL A 408 15.23 35.48 5.30
N SER A 409 15.96 35.71 4.21
CA SER A 409 16.63 34.64 3.47
C SER A 409 17.60 33.85 4.36
N GLY A 410 17.51 32.52 4.30
CA GLY A 410 18.32 31.61 5.12
C GLY A 410 17.83 31.40 6.55
N ASP A 411 16.70 32.01 6.94
CA ASP A 411 16.00 31.73 8.19
C ASP A 411 14.64 31.07 7.92
N ASP A 412 14.31 30.07 8.74
CA ASP A 412 13.00 29.44 8.73
C ASP A 412 12.13 29.99 9.87
N LEU A 413 10.90 30.37 9.56
CA LEU A 413 9.87 30.63 10.55
C LEU A 413 9.41 29.30 11.14
N HIS A 414 9.62 29.08 12.44
CA HIS A 414 9.10 27.91 13.13
C HIS A 414 7.73 28.21 13.72
N LYS A 415 6.70 27.48 13.30
CA LYS A 415 5.33 27.62 13.80
C LYS A 415 4.88 26.36 14.55
N VAL A 416 4.43 26.56 15.79
CA VAL A 416 3.80 25.53 16.63
C VAL A 416 2.56 26.10 17.34
N GLY A 417 1.92 25.28 18.17
CA GLY A 417 0.63 25.61 18.79
C GLY A 417 -0.55 25.32 17.87
N ASP A 418 -1.68 24.95 18.48
CA ASP A 418 -2.85 24.40 17.79
C ASP A 418 -3.70 25.46 17.08
N GLY A 419 -3.40 26.74 17.26
CA GLY A 419 -4.09 27.83 16.58
C GLY A 419 -3.69 28.02 15.11
N THR A 420 -4.17 29.11 14.52
CA THR A 420 -4.02 29.41 13.09
C THR A 420 -3.11 30.61 12.86
N LEU A 421 -2.14 30.47 11.94
CA LEU A 421 -1.32 31.57 11.46
C LEU A 421 -1.64 31.85 9.98
N ILE A 422 -2.20 33.02 9.68
CA ILE A 422 -2.52 33.44 8.31
C ILE A 422 -1.39 34.33 7.79
N ILE A 423 -0.64 33.85 6.81
CA ILE A 423 0.43 34.61 6.17
C ILE A 423 -0.18 35.59 5.18
N ASN A 424 0.01 36.89 5.38
CA ASN A 424 -0.62 37.95 4.59
C ASN A 424 0.35 39.10 4.25
N GLY A 425 1.64 38.77 4.11
CA GLY A 425 2.67 39.69 3.66
C GLY A 425 2.49 40.10 2.20
N THR A 426 3.47 40.80 1.64
CA THR A 426 3.40 41.32 0.27
C THR A 426 4.68 41.00 -0.50
N GLY A 427 4.53 40.55 -1.74
CA GLY A 427 5.63 40.13 -2.61
C GLY A 427 6.22 38.77 -2.24
N LYS A 428 7.38 38.47 -2.82
CA LYS A 428 8.14 37.26 -2.51
C LYS A 428 8.69 37.31 -1.08
N ASN A 429 8.36 36.31 -0.28
CA ASN A 429 9.03 36.06 1.00
C ASN A 429 10.23 35.12 0.79
N GLU A 430 11.43 35.61 1.13
CA GLU A 430 12.67 34.83 0.98
C GLU A 430 12.92 33.85 2.13
N GLY A 431 12.20 33.99 3.26
CA GLY A 431 12.30 33.06 4.39
C GLY A 431 11.57 31.73 4.15
N GLY A 432 11.97 30.69 4.87
CA GLY A 432 11.29 29.39 4.87
C GLY A 432 10.27 29.25 6.00
N LEU A 433 9.55 28.13 6.00
CA LEU A 433 8.60 27.75 7.04
C LEU A 433 8.89 26.32 7.52
N LYS A 434 8.96 26.14 8.84
CA LYS A 434 8.84 24.83 9.50
C LYS A 434 7.59 24.84 10.38
N ILE A 435 6.65 23.94 10.12
CA ILE A 435 5.42 23.82 10.91
C ILE A 435 5.39 22.48 11.65
N GLY A 436 5.05 22.54 12.94
CA GLY A 436 4.95 21.36 13.82
C GLY A 436 3.56 21.09 14.40
N ALA A 437 2.68 22.09 14.44
CA ALA A 437 1.33 21.95 14.99
C ALA A 437 0.38 23.04 14.47
N GLY A 438 -0.93 22.79 14.59
CA GLY A 438 -2.01 23.69 14.15
C GLY A 438 -2.00 23.98 12.65
N THR A 439 -2.57 25.13 12.26
CA THR A 439 -2.74 25.50 10.85
C THR A 439 -1.93 26.73 10.45
N VAL A 440 -1.39 26.72 9.23
CA VAL A 440 -0.88 27.89 8.50
C VAL A 440 -1.69 28.07 7.23
N ILE A 441 -2.23 29.26 7.00
CA ILE A 441 -2.97 29.61 5.78
C ILE A 441 -2.11 30.59 4.97
N LEU A 442 -1.88 30.28 3.69
CA LEU A 442 -1.04 31.09 2.80
C LEU A 442 -1.91 32.04 1.95
N GLU A 443 -1.86 33.32 2.31
CA GLU A 443 -2.58 34.46 1.71
C GLU A 443 -1.62 35.62 1.38
N GLN A 444 -0.40 35.30 0.95
CA GLN A 444 0.61 36.26 0.57
C GLN A 444 0.13 37.08 -0.63
N LYS A 445 0.17 38.41 -0.51
CA LYS A 445 -0.30 39.34 -1.53
C LYS A 445 0.75 39.51 -2.61
N GLU A 446 0.30 39.57 -3.85
CA GLU A 446 1.17 39.76 -5.00
C GLU A 446 1.83 41.16 -5.01
N LYS A 447 3.14 41.21 -5.30
CA LYS A 447 3.89 42.42 -5.65
C LYS A 447 4.97 42.03 -6.65
N ASN A 448 5.08 42.77 -7.75
CA ASN A 448 5.96 42.46 -8.89
C ASN A 448 5.73 41.06 -9.51
N ASN A 449 4.46 40.65 -9.64
CA ASN A 449 4.04 39.35 -10.16
C ASN A 449 4.52 38.12 -9.35
N ASP A 450 4.84 38.32 -8.08
CA ASP A 450 5.23 37.23 -7.17
C ASP A 450 4.42 37.31 -5.87
N SER A 451 3.86 36.18 -5.48
CA SER A 451 3.08 35.98 -4.25
C SER A 451 3.56 34.75 -3.47
N THR A 452 4.81 34.34 -3.68
CA THR A 452 5.42 33.21 -2.97
C THR A 452 5.48 33.51 -1.47
N ALA A 453 4.73 32.74 -0.68
CA ALA A 453 4.58 32.94 0.76
C ALA A 453 5.81 32.48 1.56
N PHE A 454 6.55 31.49 1.06
CA PHE A 454 7.83 31.03 1.62
C PHE A 454 8.71 30.42 0.53
N SER A 455 10.03 30.55 0.69
CA SER A 455 11.03 29.96 -0.22
C SER A 455 11.09 28.43 -0.12
N SER A 456 10.78 27.88 1.06
CA SER A 456 10.61 26.45 1.31
C SER A 456 9.63 26.20 2.46
N ILE A 457 9.03 25.02 2.49
CA ILE A 457 8.08 24.61 3.53
C ILE A 457 8.45 23.20 4.00
N ASN A 458 8.63 23.01 5.31
CA ASN A 458 8.73 21.71 5.95
C ASN A 458 7.54 21.48 6.89
N ILE A 459 6.81 20.40 6.64
CA ILE A 459 5.60 20.01 7.39
C ILE A 459 5.92 18.79 8.25
N SER A 460 5.84 18.93 9.57
CA SER A 460 6.12 17.88 10.55
C SER A 460 5.04 17.83 11.66
N GLY A 461 5.06 16.79 12.48
CA GLY A 461 4.22 16.70 13.68
C GLY A 461 2.88 16.00 13.49
N GLY A 462 2.60 15.41 12.32
CA GLY A 462 1.44 14.53 12.10
C GLY A 462 0.14 15.25 11.78
N ASN A 463 -0.22 16.24 12.58
CA ASN A 463 -1.49 16.96 12.49
C ASN A 463 -1.36 18.41 12.03
N SER A 464 -0.14 18.86 11.69
CA SER A 464 0.08 20.21 11.17
C SER A 464 -0.52 20.35 9.77
N ARG A 465 -1.01 21.55 9.45
CA ARG A 465 -1.64 21.83 8.16
C ARG A 465 -1.16 23.13 7.55
N VAL A 466 -0.81 23.08 6.27
CA VAL A 466 -0.57 24.25 5.40
C VAL A 466 -1.69 24.30 4.38
N LYS A 467 -2.39 25.43 4.25
CA LYS A 467 -3.53 25.59 3.35
C LYS A 467 -3.28 26.74 2.37
N LEU A 468 -3.54 26.51 1.08
CA LEU A 468 -3.43 27.53 0.04
C LEU A 468 -4.73 28.34 -0.07
N SER A 469 -4.67 29.67 0.04
CA SER A 469 -5.82 30.54 -0.29
C SER A 469 -5.71 31.17 -1.67
N GLY A 470 -4.49 31.40 -2.17
CA GLY A 470 -4.20 31.95 -3.51
C GLY A 470 -3.43 30.98 -4.40
N ASP A 471 -3.27 31.34 -5.67
CA ASP A 471 -2.36 30.64 -6.59
C ASP A 471 -0.92 31.09 -6.33
N ASN A 472 0.07 30.30 -6.79
CA ASN A 472 1.51 30.63 -6.71
C ASN A 472 2.06 30.96 -5.31
N GLN A 473 1.36 30.52 -4.25
CA GLN A 473 1.77 30.74 -2.86
C GLN A 473 2.99 29.91 -2.45
N ILE A 474 3.27 28.83 -3.17
CA ILE A 474 4.34 27.89 -2.88
C ILE A 474 5.15 27.59 -4.14
N ILE A 475 6.40 27.17 -3.93
CA ILE A 475 7.18 26.44 -4.92
C ILE A 475 7.00 24.95 -4.60
N PRO A 476 6.21 24.17 -5.37
CA PRO A 476 5.84 22.80 -5.00
C PRO A 476 7.04 21.90 -4.66
N ASP A 477 8.11 21.98 -5.45
CA ASP A 477 9.31 21.16 -5.24
C ASP A 477 10.16 21.54 -4.03
N ASN A 478 9.83 22.65 -3.36
CA ASN A 478 10.45 23.07 -2.10
C ASN A 478 9.54 22.80 -0.89
N VAL A 479 8.44 22.08 -1.09
CA VAL A 479 7.64 21.51 -0.01
C VAL A 479 8.18 20.15 0.36
N SER A 480 8.44 19.95 1.64
CA SER A 480 8.92 18.71 2.23
C SER A 480 8.08 18.32 3.43
N TRP A 481 7.95 17.01 3.66
CA TRP A 481 7.33 16.45 4.84
C TRP A 481 8.43 15.81 5.68
N GLY A 482 8.55 16.26 6.93
CA GLY A 482 9.50 15.75 7.91
C GLY A 482 8.92 14.62 8.74
N PHE A 483 9.37 14.52 9.99
CA PHE A 483 8.96 13.44 10.90
C PHE A 483 7.45 13.46 11.15
N ARG A 484 6.79 12.35 10.79
CA ARG A 484 5.33 12.16 10.80
C ARG A 484 4.56 13.10 9.88
N GLY A 485 5.23 13.83 9.00
CA GLY A 485 4.60 14.71 8.01
C GLY A 485 3.49 15.62 8.55
N GLY A 486 2.37 15.66 7.83
CA GLY A 486 1.25 16.57 8.00
C GLY A 486 0.60 16.89 6.66
N TYR A 487 -0.28 17.88 6.61
CA TYR A 487 -1.19 18.12 5.48
C TYR A 487 -0.82 19.37 4.68
N LEU A 488 -0.57 19.21 3.39
CA LEU A 488 -0.65 20.30 2.41
C LEU A 488 -2.04 20.28 1.77
N ASP A 489 -2.86 21.26 2.08
CA ASP A 489 -4.18 21.45 1.48
C ASP A 489 -4.11 22.40 0.30
N ILE A 490 -4.17 21.84 -0.91
CA ILE A 490 -4.16 22.61 -2.15
C ILE A 490 -5.49 23.34 -2.41
N ASN A 491 -6.55 23.03 -1.65
CA ASN A 491 -7.76 23.84 -1.51
C ASN A 491 -8.31 24.43 -2.84
N GLY A 492 -8.60 23.55 -3.80
CA GLY A 492 -9.17 23.91 -5.10
C GLY A 492 -8.15 24.45 -6.12
N LYS A 493 -6.86 24.47 -5.78
CA LYS A 493 -5.79 24.91 -6.69
C LYS A 493 -5.21 23.72 -7.45
N ASN A 494 -4.84 23.96 -8.71
CA ASN A 494 -4.06 23.01 -9.48
C ASN A 494 -2.60 23.11 -9.06
N THR A 495 -1.89 21.98 -9.00
CA THR A 495 -0.50 21.95 -8.54
C THR A 495 0.28 20.89 -9.28
N GLU A 496 1.51 21.21 -9.68
CA GLU A 496 2.43 20.30 -10.35
C GLU A 496 3.68 20.10 -9.49
N PHE A 497 4.05 18.83 -9.28
CA PHE A 497 5.29 18.44 -8.61
C PHE A 497 6.21 17.71 -9.58
N SER A 498 7.49 18.08 -9.56
CA SER A 498 8.56 17.33 -10.23
C SER A 498 9.36 16.44 -9.28
N ARG A 499 9.16 16.61 -7.98
CA ARG A 499 9.63 15.71 -6.92
C ARG A 499 8.70 15.79 -5.71
N LEU A 500 8.63 14.70 -4.95
CA LEU A 500 7.91 14.63 -3.69
C LEU A 500 8.90 14.33 -2.56
N GLN A 501 9.14 15.29 -1.67
CA GLN A 501 10.06 15.13 -0.54
C GLN A 501 9.29 14.64 0.70
N ALA A 502 8.78 13.42 0.64
CA ALA A 502 8.00 12.80 1.72
C ALA A 502 8.73 11.58 2.28
N VAL A 503 9.10 11.66 3.56
CA VAL A 503 9.99 10.66 4.20
C VAL A 503 9.26 9.59 5.00
N ASP A 504 7.93 9.72 5.18
CA ASP A 504 7.09 8.74 5.85
C ASP A 504 5.60 8.91 5.49
N TYR A 505 4.78 7.96 5.97
CA TYR A 505 3.33 7.89 5.75
C TYR A 505 2.52 9.09 6.26
N GLY A 506 3.10 9.88 7.16
CA GLY A 506 2.43 11.05 7.71
C GLY A 506 2.23 12.17 6.69
N ALA A 507 3.02 12.18 5.61
CA ALA A 507 2.88 13.15 4.52
C ALA A 507 1.51 13.05 3.84
N ALA A 508 0.86 14.18 3.59
CA ALA A 508 -0.42 14.21 2.89
C ALA A 508 -0.55 15.43 1.98
N ILE A 509 -0.96 15.19 0.73
CA ILE A 509 -1.48 16.21 -0.16
C ILE A 509 -3.00 16.01 -0.20
N ILE A 510 -3.74 17.06 0.15
CA ILE A 510 -5.20 17.00 0.25
C ILE A 510 -5.84 18.12 -0.55
N ASN A 511 -7.08 17.90 -0.98
CA ASN A 511 -7.97 19.00 -1.37
C ASN A 511 -9.23 18.93 -0.52
N SER A 512 -9.38 19.91 0.38
CA SER A 512 -10.57 20.05 1.21
C SER A 512 -11.65 20.96 0.61
N SER A 513 -11.40 21.56 -0.55
CA SER A 513 -12.35 22.42 -1.25
C SER A 513 -13.44 21.61 -1.96
N THR A 514 -14.62 22.21 -2.13
CA THR A 514 -15.66 21.72 -3.04
C THR A 514 -15.26 21.84 -4.50
N ASP A 515 -14.36 22.77 -4.82
CA ASP A 515 -13.77 22.90 -6.16
C ASP A 515 -12.75 21.79 -6.37
N LYS A 516 -12.87 21.06 -7.48
CA LYS A 516 -11.97 19.96 -7.79
C LYS A 516 -10.61 20.50 -8.26
N SER A 517 -9.53 19.96 -7.70
CA SER A 517 -8.15 20.25 -8.09
C SER A 517 -7.59 19.23 -9.08
N LEU A 518 -6.68 19.66 -9.95
CA LEU A 518 -5.79 18.78 -10.70
C LEU A 518 -4.39 18.75 -10.08
N LEU A 519 -3.95 17.56 -9.67
CA LEU A 519 -2.58 17.30 -9.20
C LEU A 519 -1.77 16.60 -10.30
N THR A 520 -0.73 17.26 -10.80
CA THR A 520 0.18 16.68 -11.81
C THR A 520 1.47 16.20 -11.14
N LEU A 521 1.82 14.93 -11.33
CA LEU A 521 3.05 14.32 -10.81
C LEU A 521 4.06 14.09 -11.94
N ASN A 522 4.72 15.16 -12.38
CA ASN A 522 5.68 15.15 -13.49
C ASN A 522 7.12 14.88 -12.99
N LEU A 523 7.31 13.71 -12.38
CA LEU A 523 8.49 13.38 -11.61
C LEU A 523 9.75 13.19 -12.47
N SER A 524 10.88 13.69 -11.95
CA SER A 524 12.20 13.61 -12.59
C SER A 524 13.27 13.35 -11.53
N PRO A 525 14.36 12.57 -11.78
CA PRO A 525 15.35 12.32 -10.73
C PRO A 525 16.12 13.59 -10.36
N LEU A 526 16.23 14.51 -11.32
CA LEU A 526 16.79 15.85 -11.17
C LEU A 526 16.04 16.81 -12.10
N LYS A 527 15.98 18.09 -11.77
CA LYS A 527 15.52 19.09 -12.75
C LYS A 527 16.64 19.41 -13.72
N LYS A 528 16.37 19.32 -15.02
CA LYS A 528 17.37 19.56 -16.08
C LYS A 528 17.99 20.96 -16.00
N ASP A 529 17.20 21.96 -15.60
CA ASP A 529 17.67 23.35 -15.47
C ASP A 529 18.56 23.57 -14.24
N GLU A 530 18.43 22.73 -13.21
CA GLU A 530 19.26 22.75 -12.01
C GLU A 530 20.59 21.97 -12.19
N ILE A 531 20.74 21.22 -13.29
CA ILE A 531 21.99 20.49 -13.57
C ILE A 531 23.07 21.45 -14.07
N ALA A 532 24.03 21.77 -13.18
CA ALA A 532 25.26 22.42 -13.55
C ALA A 532 26.20 21.47 -14.32
N VAL A 533 26.69 21.91 -15.49
CA VAL A 533 27.69 21.19 -16.29
C VAL A 533 28.93 22.07 -16.42
N SER A 534 30.02 21.66 -15.79
CA SER A 534 31.32 22.34 -15.94
C SER A 534 32.11 21.69 -17.07
N VAL A 535 32.54 22.49 -18.05
CA VAL A 535 33.36 22.01 -19.18
C VAL A 535 34.83 22.08 -18.82
N LYS A 536 35.47 20.92 -18.65
CA LYS A 536 36.89 20.79 -18.32
C LYS A 536 37.75 20.83 -19.58
N VAL A 537 38.95 21.38 -19.49
CA VAL A 537 39.93 21.37 -20.60
C VAL A 537 40.85 20.17 -20.44
N LEU A 538 41.09 19.42 -21.51
CA LEU A 538 42.16 18.43 -21.54
C LEU A 538 43.51 19.16 -21.65
N ASP A 539 44.20 19.27 -20.52
CA ASP A 539 45.52 19.90 -20.44
C ASP A 539 46.64 19.02 -21.04
N MET A 540 47.84 19.59 -21.17
CA MET A 540 48.97 18.88 -21.78
C MET A 540 49.34 17.60 -21.02
N ASN A 541 49.15 17.54 -19.70
CA ASN A 541 49.42 16.32 -18.93
C ASN A 541 48.43 15.21 -19.29
N ALA A 542 47.13 15.54 -19.35
CA ALA A 542 46.09 14.63 -19.82
C ALA A 542 46.35 14.17 -21.26
N ILE A 543 46.88 15.06 -22.11
CA ILE A 543 47.24 14.72 -23.50
C ILE A 543 48.35 13.66 -23.58
N PHE A 544 49.43 13.80 -22.82
CA PHE A 544 50.59 12.91 -22.92
C PHE A 544 50.54 11.69 -22.00
N GLN A 545 50.02 11.81 -20.78
CA GLN A 545 50.10 10.77 -19.75
C GLN A 545 48.73 10.18 -19.37
N GLY A 546 47.63 10.79 -19.82
CA GLY A 546 46.28 10.46 -19.34
C GLY A 546 45.98 11.13 -18.00
N GLY A 547 44.88 10.74 -17.36
CA GLY A 547 44.44 11.43 -16.16
C GLY A 547 43.27 10.79 -15.41
N HIS A 548 42.76 11.56 -14.45
CA HIS A 548 41.64 11.20 -13.61
C HIS A 548 40.53 12.26 -13.69
N GLY A 549 39.29 11.82 -13.54
CA GLY A 549 38.10 12.68 -13.55
C GLY A 549 36.90 11.97 -12.95
N THR A 550 35.73 12.60 -13.01
CA THR A 550 34.46 11.98 -12.60
C THR A 550 33.75 11.45 -13.84
N ALA A 551 33.20 10.24 -13.78
CA ALA A 551 32.35 9.75 -14.85
C ALA A 551 31.14 10.70 -15.03
N GLY A 552 30.80 11.03 -16.27
CA GLY A 552 29.79 12.03 -16.64
C GLY A 552 30.34 13.44 -16.86
N ASP A 553 31.59 13.72 -16.49
CA ASP A 553 32.19 15.04 -16.73
C ASP A 553 32.37 15.33 -18.22
N LEU A 554 32.07 16.57 -18.63
CA LEU A 554 32.25 17.04 -20.00
C LEU A 554 33.64 17.69 -20.16
N TYR A 555 34.40 17.19 -21.13
CA TYR A 555 35.72 17.70 -21.48
C TYR A 555 35.72 18.32 -22.88
N LYS A 556 36.59 19.32 -23.10
CA LYS A 556 36.88 19.89 -24.41
C LYS A 556 38.36 19.76 -24.76
N THR A 557 38.64 19.60 -26.05
CA THR A 557 40.00 19.61 -26.61
C THR A 557 40.02 20.25 -28.00
N THR A 558 41.15 20.90 -28.32
CA THR A 558 41.48 21.42 -29.65
C THR A 558 42.68 20.68 -30.27
N PHE A 559 43.15 19.61 -29.62
CA PHE A 559 44.39 18.91 -29.99
C PHE A 559 44.35 18.31 -31.42
N TYR A 560 43.17 17.90 -31.90
CA TYR A 560 42.96 17.32 -33.23
C TYR A 560 42.33 18.29 -34.25
N GLY A 561 42.33 19.60 -33.97
CA GLY A 561 41.74 20.62 -34.84
C GLY A 561 40.61 21.41 -34.18
N PRO A 562 39.40 21.50 -34.76
CA PRO A 562 38.30 22.26 -34.18
C PRO A 562 37.94 21.73 -32.77
N THR A 563 37.36 22.58 -31.92
CA THR A 563 36.96 22.19 -30.57
C THR A 563 36.02 20.99 -30.62
N GLN A 564 36.41 19.93 -29.92
CA GLN A 564 35.64 18.71 -29.77
C GLN A 564 35.30 18.50 -28.30
N TYR A 565 34.09 18.02 -28.03
CA TYR A 565 33.60 17.71 -26.71
C TYR A 565 33.49 16.21 -26.49
N TYR A 566 33.84 15.75 -25.29
CA TYR A 566 33.80 14.34 -24.90
C TYR A 566 33.28 14.18 -23.48
N LEU A 567 32.42 13.21 -23.25
CA LEU A 567 32.01 12.78 -21.92
C LEU A 567 32.93 11.67 -21.42
N LEU A 568 33.42 11.82 -20.19
CA LEU A 568 34.22 10.80 -19.53
C LEU A 568 33.31 9.68 -19.00
N LYS A 569 33.59 8.41 -19.31
CA LYS A 569 32.78 7.26 -18.85
C LYS A 569 33.31 6.60 -17.58
N LYS A 570 34.59 6.79 -17.25
CA LYS A 570 35.21 6.14 -16.09
C LYS A 570 36.24 7.06 -15.42
N PRO A 571 36.53 6.90 -14.12
CA PRO A 571 37.35 7.86 -13.37
C PRO A 571 38.83 7.97 -13.77
N LYS A 572 39.32 7.09 -14.65
CA LYS A 572 40.70 7.06 -15.14
C LYS A 572 40.70 6.89 -16.65
N PHE A 573 41.45 7.73 -17.36
CA PHE A 573 41.59 7.64 -18.81
C PHE A 573 43.08 7.66 -19.21
N GLY A 574 43.40 6.97 -20.30
CA GLY A 574 44.74 6.90 -20.85
C GLY A 574 45.18 8.19 -21.57
N SER A 575 46.41 8.17 -22.07
CA SER A 575 46.97 9.26 -22.87
C SER A 575 46.12 9.52 -24.13
N VAL A 576 45.69 10.77 -24.33
CA VAL A 576 44.94 11.18 -25.53
C VAL A 576 45.81 10.98 -26.78
N LEU A 577 47.11 11.31 -26.70
CA LEU A 577 48.07 11.11 -27.79
C LEU A 577 48.13 9.63 -28.22
N MET A 578 48.04 8.70 -27.27
CA MET A 578 48.01 7.25 -27.51
C MET A 578 46.62 6.72 -27.88
N GLY A 579 45.69 7.59 -28.27
CA GLY A 579 44.38 7.22 -28.79
C GLY A 579 43.28 7.03 -27.75
N SER A 580 43.44 7.51 -26.50
CA SER A 580 42.43 7.37 -25.44
C SER A 580 41.05 7.90 -25.87
N LEU A 581 40.95 9.01 -26.59
CA LEU A 581 39.66 9.56 -27.06
C LEU A 581 38.90 8.64 -28.05
N LYS A 582 39.58 7.68 -28.69
CA LYS A 582 38.95 6.66 -29.54
C LYS A 582 38.50 5.44 -28.75
N ASN A 583 38.90 5.32 -27.49
CA ASN A 583 38.51 4.22 -26.63
C ASN A 583 37.11 4.50 -26.04
N THR A 584 36.10 3.86 -26.63
CA THR A 584 34.69 4.02 -26.28
C THR A 584 34.32 3.51 -24.87
N SER A 585 35.24 2.82 -24.20
CA SER A 585 35.12 2.44 -22.78
C SER A 585 35.53 3.58 -21.84
N GLU A 586 36.30 4.57 -22.30
CA GLU A 586 36.73 5.72 -21.49
C GLU A 586 36.01 7.00 -21.88
N TRP A 587 35.74 7.20 -23.17
CA TRP A 587 35.18 8.44 -23.69
C TRP A 587 33.95 8.19 -24.56
N GLN A 588 33.03 9.14 -24.55
CA GLN A 588 31.94 9.27 -25.51
C GLN A 588 32.08 10.60 -26.23
N PHE A 589 32.17 10.59 -27.56
CA PHE A 589 32.19 11.82 -28.33
C PHE A 589 30.83 12.53 -28.22
N ALA A 590 30.86 13.81 -27.87
CA ALA A 590 29.68 14.65 -27.63
C ALA A 590 29.49 15.74 -28.71
N GLY A 591 30.25 15.66 -29.81
CA GLY A 591 30.14 16.59 -30.93
C GLY A 591 31.12 17.77 -30.85
N THR A 592 30.87 18.76 -31.70
CA THR A 592 31.66 20.01 -31.80
C THR A 592 30.86 21.25 -31.37
N ASP A 593 29.56 21.11 -31.14
CA ASP A 593 28.69 22.17 -30.62
C ASP A 593 28.61 22.08 -29.09
N LEU A 594 28.79 23.22 -28.41
CA LEU A 594 28.80 23.26 -26.95
C LEU A 594 27.43 22.97 -26.35
N ASN A 595 26.35 23.51 -26.93
CA ASN A 595 25.01 23.37 -26.36
C ASN A 595 24.55 21.92 -26.46
N GLN A 596 24.76 21.27 -27.62
CA GLN A 596 24.51 19.84 -27.79
C GLN A 596 25.32 18.98 -26.82
N ALA A 597 26.59 19.30 -26.62
CA ALA A 597 27.45 18.57 -25.69
C ALA A 597 27.02 18.74 -24.23
N VAL A 598 26.61 19.95 -23.83
CA VAL A 598 26.05 20.24 -22.50
C VAL A 598 24.72 19.52 -22.31
N ASP A 599 23.82 19.56 -23.28
CA ASP A 599 22.55 18.83 -23.22
C ASP A 599 22.75 17.32 -23.09
N MET A 600 23.72 16.77 -23.81
CA MET A 600 24.11 15.37 -23.70
C MET A 600 24.64 15.04 -22.29
N ALA A 601 25.45 15.93 -21.70
CA ALA A 601 25.94 15.77 -20.33
C ALA A 601 24.80 15.81 -19.30
N LYS A 602 23.86 16.76 -19.45
CA LYS A 602 22.66 16.86 -18.59
C LYS A 602 21.81 15.59 -18.68
N ASN A 603 21.56 15.11 -19.89
CA ASN A 603 20.79 13.88 -20.12
C ASN A 603 21.51 12.66 -19.52
N ASN A 604 22.84 12.57 -19.65
CA ASN A 604 23.62 11.49 -19.03
C ASN A 604 23.52 11.52 -17.50
N LYS A 605 23.52 12.71 -16.89
CA LYS A 605 23.33 12.86 -15.44
C LYS A 605 21.92 12.48 -14.99
N LEU A 606 20.89 12.82 -15.78
CA LEU A 606 19.50 12.37 -15.53
C LEU A 606 19.41 10.84 -15.52
N THR A 607 19.92 10.19 -16.56
CA THR A 607 19.88 8.72 -16.68
C THR A 607 20.67 8.03 -15.56
N SER A 608 21.85 8.54 -15.20
CA SER A 608 22.67 7.97 -14.13
C SER A 608 22.15 8.24 -12.72
N SER A 609 21.23 9.20 -12.56
CA SER A 609 20.57 9.51 -11.28
C SER A 609 19.18 8.87 -11.16
N ALA A 610 18.72 8.15 -12.19
CA ALA A 610 17.42 7.48 -12.17
C ALA A 610 17.36 6.44 -11.06
N GLN A 611 16.31 6.51 -10.24
CA GLN A 611 16.02 5.49 -9.23
C GLN A 611 15.38 4.26 -9.88
N ALA A 612 15.34 3.13 -9.18
CA ALA A 612 14.65 1.93 -9.69
C ALA A 612 13.15 2.22 -9.92
N SER A 613 12.53 2.99 -9.02
CA SER A 613 11.20 3.58 -9.15
C SER A 613 11.13 4.88 -8.35
N TYR A 614 10.31 5.83 -8.78
CA TYR A 614 9.84 6.91 -7.91
C TYR A 614 8.96 6.31 -6.83
N LEU A 615 9.31 6.46 -5.56
CA LEU A 615 8.55 5.91 -4.44
C LEU A 615 7.98 7.03 -3.59
N TYR A 616 6.68 6.97 -3.33
CA TYR A 616 5.97 7.94 -2.49
C TYR A 616 5.26 7.27 -1.32
N HIS A 617 5.75 7.59 -0.12
CA HIS A 617 5.25 7.07 1.15
C HIS A 617 3.95 7.72 1.65
N GLY A 618 3.61 8.90 1.14
CA GLY A 618 2.53 9.73 1.69
C GLY A 618 1.12 9.39 1.19
N LYS A 619 0.19 10.31 1.47
CA LYS A 619 -1.25 10.16 1.20
C LYS A 619 -1.73 11.19 0.19
N LEU A 620 -2.62 10.77 -0.71
CA LEU A 620 -3.31 11.65 -1.66
C LEU A 620 -4.82 11.60 -1.38
N LEU A 621 -5.42 12.70 -0.89
CA LEU A 621 -6.76 12.67 -0.30
C LEU A 621 -7.69 13.78 -0.81
N GLY A 622 -8.99 13.49 -0.91
CA GLY A 622 -10.04 14.48 -1.11
C GLY A 622 -10.40 14.73 -2.58
N ASN A 623 -10.88 15.93 -2.88
CA ASN A 623 -11.55 16.21 -4.15
C ASN A 623 -10.57 16.58 -5.27
N MET A 624 -9.84 15.61 -5.81
CA MET A 624 -8.86 15.86 -6.86
C MET A 624 -8.83 14.78 -7.93
N ASP A 625 -8.44 15.19 -9.14
CA ASP A 625 -7.94 14.30 -10.18
C ASP A 625 -6.39 14.31 -10.16
N ILE A 626 -5.77 13.19 -10.54
CA ILE A 626 -4.31 13.02 -10.54
C ILE A 626 -3.85 12.62 -11.93
N VAL A 627 -2.82 13.28 -12.47
CA VAL A 627 -2.21 12.96 -13.76
C VAL A 627 -0.73 12.64 -13.58
N ILE A 628 -0.32 11.47 -14.03
CA ILE A 628 1.06 11.00 -14.04
C ILE A 628 1.49 10.82 -15.51
N PRO A 629 2.25 11.77 -16.09
CA PRO A 629 2.77 11.65 -17.45
C PRO A 629 3.88 10.58 -17.55
N GLU A 630 4.49 10.46 -18.72
CA GLU A 630 5.76 9.74 -18.88
C GLU A 630 6.82 10.39 -17.99
N LEU A 631 7.35 9.63 -17.03
CA LEU A 631 8.33 10.13 -16.08
C LEU A 631 9.74 10.07 -16.68
N THR A 632 10.59 11.03 -16.32
CA THR A 632 11.97 11.05 -16.81
C THR A 632 12.80 9.93 -16.14
N GLY A 633 13.64 9.24 -16.89
CA GLY A 633 14.49 8.17 -16.35
C GLY A 633 13.78 6.82 -16.37
N ASN A 634 13.69 6.14 -15.23
CA ASN A 634 12.89 4.91 -15.13
C ASN A 634 11.44 5.31 -14.86
N ASP A 635 10.58 5.12 -15.84
CA ASP A 635 9.17 5.49 -15.78
C ASP A 635 8.34 4.51 -14.94
N ILE A 636 8.62 4.47 -13.63
CA ILE A 636 7.93 3.60 -12.67
C ILE A 636 7.60 4.42 -11.43
N LEU A 637 6.32 4.60 -11.12
CA LEU A 637 5.85 5.18 -9.86
C LEU A 637 5.29 4.09 -8.95
N THR A 638 5.80 4.02 -7.73
CA THR A 638 5.30 3.14 -6.67
C THR A 638 4.71 3.98 -5.55
N LEU A 639 3.49 3.63 -5.13
CA LEU A 639 2.84 4.17 -3.95
C LEU A 639 2.74 3.07 -2.90
N ASP A 640 3.43 3.25 -1.78
CA ASP A 640 3.32 2.43 -0.56
C ASP A 640 2.68 3.21 0.61
N GLY A 641 2.16 4.40 0.31
CA GLY A 641 1.26 5.17 1.14
C GLY A 641 -0.21 4.85 0.87
N SER A 642 -1.08 5.86 0.73
CA SER A 642 -2.52 5.62 0.50
C SER A 642 -3.16 6.67 -0.41
N VAL A 643 -4.23 6.27 -1.10
CA VAL A 643 -5.00 7.14 -1.98
C VAL A 643 -6.46 7.08 -1.56
N SER A 644 -7.12 8.22 -1.41
CA SER A 644 -8.56 8.30 -1.18
C SER A 644 -9.09 9.58 -1.82
N ILE A 645 -9.33 9.52 -3.12
CA ILE A 645 -9.80 10.64 -3.93
C ILE A 645 -11.20 10.39 -4.47
N SER A 646 -12.00 11.45 -4.64
CA SER A 646 -13.30 11.35 -5.33
C SER A 646 -13.18 11.44 -6.85
N GLY A 647 -12.00 11.77 -7.36
CA GLY A 647 -11.71 11.93 -8.78
C GLY A 647 -10.99 10.75 -9.41
N ASP A 648 -10.48 10.99 -10.61
CA ASP A 648 -9.78 10.01 -11.43
C ASP A 648 -8.27 10.13 -11.27
N MET A 649 -7.55 9.02 -11.48
CA MET A 649 -6.10 8.99 -11.63
C MET A 649 -5.75 8.51 -13.04
N SER A 650 -4.75 9.11 -13.68
CA SER A 650 -4.24 8.63 -14.97
C SER A 650 -2.74 8.41 -14.99
N LYS A 651 -2.31 7.35 -15.69
CA LYS A 651 -0.91 7.06 -16.01
C LYS A 651 -0.75 6.92 -17.53
N GLN A 652 0.21 7.68 -18.06
CA GLN A 652 0.66 7.60 -19.44
C GLN A 652 2.04 6.93 -19.47
N ASP A 653 2.21 5.86 -20.25
CA ASP A 653 3.45 5.10 -20.38
C ASP A 653 3.97 4.47 -19.07
N GLY A 654 5.02 3.65 -19.14
CA GLY A 654 5.73 3.14 -17.97
C GLY A 654 4.88 2.24 -17.05
N ALA A 655 5.14 2.29 -15.75
CA ALA A 655 4.45 1.49 -14.76
C ALA A 655 3.97 2.26 -13.52
N LEU A 656 2.83 1.84 -12.97
CA LEU A 656 2.27 2.31 -11.70
C LEU A 656 2.07 1.10 -10.77
N ILE A 657 2.56 1.20 -9.54
CA ILE A 657 2.48 0.11 -8.55
C ILE A 657 1.83 0.63 -7.27
N PHE A 658 0.75 -0.04 -6.86
CA PHE A 658 0.17 0.12 -5.53
C PHE A 658 0.57 -1.08 -4.67
N GLN A 659 1.15 -0.83 -3.51
CA GLN A 659 1.59 -1.88 -2.60
C GLN A 659 1.33 -1.52 -1.14
N GLY A 660 1.35 -2.52 -0.26
CA GLY A 660 1.51 -2.28 1.17
C GLY A 660 2.89 -1.72 1.51
N HIS A 661 3.09 -1.42 2.79
CA HIS A 661 4.34 -0.86 3.29
C HIS A 661 5.06 -1.86 4.20
N PRO A 662 6.34 -2.17 3.98
CA PRO A 662 7.08 -3.00 4.91
C PRO A 662 7.19 -2.32 6.28
N VAL A 663 6.86 -3.02 7.37
CA VAL A 663 6.99 -2.46 8.72
C VAL A 663 8.44 -2.05 9.00
N ILE A 664 8.63 -0.82 9.46
CA ILE A 664 9.95 -0.28 9.81
C ILE A 664 10.36 -0.78 11.20
N HIS A 665 11.56 -1.35 11.29
CA HIS A 665 12.19 -1.74 12.55
C HIS A 665 13.40 -0.87 12.88
N ALA A 666 13.67 -0.71 14.17
CA ALA A 666 14.76 0.13 14.67
C ALA A 666 16.14 -0.36 14.18
N GLY A 667 16.82 0.49 13.41
CA GLY A 667 18.16 0.22 12.87
C GLY A 667 18.25 -0.91 11.85
N GLN A 668 17.12 -1.33 11.27
CA GLN A 668 17.09 -2.25 10.13
C GLN A 668 16.63 -1.51 8.87
N THR A 669 17.13 -1.95 7.72
CA THR A 669 16.59 -1.55 6.43
C THR A 669 15.44 -2.50 6.09
N VAL A 670 14.31 -1.93 5.65
CA VAL A 670 13.17 -2.71 5.18
C VAL A 670 13.54 -3.61 3.99
N SER A 671 12.82 -4.71 3.81
CA SER A 671 13.11 -5.64 2.72
C SER A 671 11.86 -6.27 2.14
N ALA A 672 11.85 -6.54 0.84
CA ALA A 672 10.76 -7.27 0.19
C ALA A 672 10.48 -8.64 0.85
N SER A 673 11.50 -9.28 1.43
CA SER A 673 11.40 -10.60 2.06
C SER A 673 10.80 -10.60 3.47
N GLN A 674 10.56 -9.44 4.08
CA GLN A 674 10.03 -9.42 5.45
C GLN A 674 8.58 -9.93 5.50
N SER A 675 8.23 -10.52 6.63
CA SER A 675 6.91 -11.14 6.81
C SER A 675 5.82 -10.13 7.11
N ASP A 676 6.15 -9.07 7.84
CA ASP A 676 5.24 -8.10 8.40
C ASP A 676 5.19 -6.81 7.57
N TRP A 677 3.99 -6.52 7.11
CA TRP A 677 3.66 -5.42 6.22
C TRP A 677 2.41 -4.74 6.75
N GLU A 678 2.38 -3.43 6.60
CA GLU A 678 1.21 -2.62 6.84
C GLU A 678 0.32 -2.63 5.60
N ASN A 679 -0.98 -2.82 5.83
CA ASN A 679 -1.97 -2.72 4.78
C ASN A 679 -2.13 -1.26 4.33
N ARG A 680 -2.38 -1.07 3.03
CA ARG A 680 -2.59 0.24 2.42
C ARG A 680 -3.84 0.25 1.55
N GLU A 681 -4.59 1.35 1.61
CA GLU A 681 -5.86 1.52 0.92
C GLU A 681 -5.74 2.52 -0.23
N PHE A 682 -6.37 2.19 -1.36
CA PHE A 682 -6.37 2.95 -2.59
C PHE A 682 -7.81 3.06 -3.11
N SER A 683 -8.50 4.15 -2.77
CA SER A 683 -9.85 4.46 -3.21
C SER A 683 -9.84 5.62 -4.21
N LEU A 684 -10.42 5.40 -5.38
CA LEU A 684 -10.54 6.39 -6.46
C LEU A 684 -11.74 6.08 -7.36
N ASN A 685 -12.14 7.03 -8.21
CA ASN A 685 -13.25 6.82 -9.14
C ASN A 685 -12.83 5.94 -10.33
N ASN A 686 -11.90 6.41 -11.16
CA ASN A 686 -11.30 5.64 -12.25
C ASN A 686 -9.78 5.75 -12.29
N LEU A 687 -9.10 4.63 -12.51
CA LEU A 687 -7.69 4.57 -12.89
C LEU A 687 -7.60 4.38 -14.41
N ASN A 688 -7.14 5.41 -15.11
CA ASN A 688 -7.00 5.44 -16.57
C ASN A 688 -5.54 5.15 -16.97
N LEU A 689 -5.33 4.05 -17.68
CA LEU A 689 -4.01 3.60 -18.14
C LEU A 689 -3.93 3.69 -19.67
N ASN A 690 -2.89 4.33 -20.17
CA ASN A 690 -2.62 4.44 -21.60
C ASN A 690 -1.18 4.06 -21.91
N ASN A 691 -1.00 2.93 -22.60
CA ASN A 691 0.30 2.30 -22.83
C ASN A 691 1.12 2.08 -21.54
N ALA A 692 0.44 1.78 -20.44
CA ALA A 692 1.04 1.70 -19.11
C ALA A 692 0.73 0.38 -18.41
N ASP A 693 1.69 -0.10 -17.61
CA ASP A 693 1.52 -1.26 -16.75
C ASP A 693 1.05 -0.83 -15.36
N PHE A 694 0.09 -1.54 -14.79
CA PHE A 694 -0.39 -1.34 -13.43
C PHE A 694 -0.31 -2.63 -12.62
N SER A 695 0.20 -2.53 -11.39
CA SER A 695 0.29 -3.65 -10.46
C SER A 695 -0.30 -3.29 -9.10
N LEU A 696 -1.26 -4.10 -8.65
CA LEU A 696 -1.72 -4.13 -7.25
C LEU A 696 -1.00 -5.26 -6.52
N SER A 697 0.08 -4.94 -5.82
CA SER A 697 0.95 -5.90 -5.14
C SER A 697 0.48 -6.21 -3.71
N ARG A 698 1.22 -7.04 -2.97
CA ARG A 698 0.86 -7.52 -1.62
C ARG A 698 0.42 -6.40 -0.67
N ASN A 699 -0.48 -6.73 0.27
CA ASN A 699 -0.96 -5.84 1.33
C ASN A 699 -1.61 -4.52 0.82
N ALA A 700 -2.03 -4.47 -0.44
CA ALA A 700 -2.74 -3.33 -1.03
C ALA A 700 -4.21 -3.66 -1.32
N PHE A 701 -5.10 -2.73 -0.96
CA PHE A 701 -6.54 -2.84 -1.11
C PHE A 701 -7.04 -1.71 -1.99
N MET A 702 -7.50 -2.04 -3.20
CA MET A 702 -7.97 -1.05 -4.17
C MET A 702 -9.48 -1.12 -4.34
N ASN A 703 -10.12 0.04 -4.28
CA ASN A 703 -11.51 0.27 -4.64
C ASN A 703 -11.60 1.35 -5.72
N GLY A 704 -12.12 0.99 -6.89
CA GLY A 704 -12.25 1.91 -8.01
C GLY A 704 -12.23 1.18 -9.34
N ASN A 705 -12.73 1.84 -10.38
CA ASN A 705 -12.72 1.24 -11.72
C ASN A 705 -11.35 1.39 -12.38
N ILE A 706 -11.01 0.51 -13.31
CA ILE A 706 -9.80 0.61 -14.13
C ILE A 706 -10.20 0.66 -15.60
N ARG A 707 -9.64 1.58 -16.37
CA ARG A 707 -9.72 1.58 -17.84
C ARG A 707 -8.32 1.52 -18.42
N ALA A 708 -8.03 0.46 -19.17
CA ALA A 708 -6.71 0.22 -19.76
C ALA A 708 -6.81 0.18 -21.29
N VAL A 709 -5.97 0.98 -21.96
CA VAL A 709 -5.95 1.10 -23.43
C VAL A 709 -4.52 1.04 -23.98
N ASN A 710 -4.38 0.79 -25.28
CA ASN A 710 -3.10 0.80 -26.00
C ASN A 710 -2.04 -0.14 -25.42
N GLN A 711 -2.34 -1.45 -25.35
CA GLN A 711 -1.41 -2.48 -24.82
C GLN A 711 -1.03 -2.29 -23.35
N SER A 712 -1.89 -1.65 -22.55
CA SER A 712 -1.69 -1.55 -21.11
C SER A 712 -1.88 -2.91 -20.42
N THR A 713 -1.12 -3.17 -19.35
CA THR A 713 -1.25 -4.40 -18.55
C THR A 713 -1.77 -4.09 -17.16
N VAL A 714 -2.73 -4.87 -16.67
CA VAL A 714 -3.23 -4.79 -15.29
C VAL A 714 -2.91 -6.09 -14.56
N ILE A 715 -2.23 -6.03 -13.43
CA ILE A 715 -1.87 -7.20 -12.62
C ILE A 715 -2.46 -7.02 -11.22
N ILE A 716 -3.41 -7.89 -10.85
CA ILE A 716 -3.93 -7.98 -9.48
C ILE A 716 -3.18 -9.11 -8.77
N GLY A 717 -2.40 -8.78 -7.73
CA GLY A 717 -1.49 -9.73 -7.09
C GLY A 717 -0.10 -9.74 -7.72
N GLY A 718 0.47 -8.57 -7.99
CA GLY A 718 1.83 -8.44 -8.52
C GLY A 718 2.91 -8.90 -7.53
N ASP A 719 4.02 -9.42 -8.06
CA ASP A 719 5.16 -9.90 -7.28
C ASP A 719 6.29 -8.88 -7.17
N THR A 720 6.34 -7.88 -8.06
CA THR A 720 7.28 -6.76 -7.95
C THR A 720 6.80 -5.79 -6.87
N VAL A 721 7.70 -5.48 -5.95
CA VAL A 721 7.53 -4.44 -4.92
C VAL A 721 8.80 -3.60 -4.86
N PHE A 722 8.66 -2.37 -4.38
CA PHE A 722 9.78 -1.49 -4.11
C PHE A 722 9.85 -1.18 -2.61
N THR A 723 11.08 -1.00 -2.13
CA THR A 723 11.35 -0.64 -0.74
C THR A 723 12.30 0.55 -0.72
N ASP A 724 12.22 1.39 0.31
CA ASP A 724 13.21 2.45 0.51
C ASP A 724 14.35 1.96 1.42
N LYS A 725 15.58 2.06 0.93
CA LYS A 725 16.77 1.74 1.74
C LYS A 725 16.92 2.66 2.96
N ASN A 726 16.39 3.88 2.87
CA ASN A 726 16.45 4.92 3.87
C ASN A 726 15.15 5.07 4.68
N ASP A 727 14.24 4.11 4.58
CA ASP A 727 12.92 4.21 5.20
C ASP A 727 13.01 4.46 6.73
N GLY A 728 12.22 5.41 7.22
CA GLY A 728 12.20 5.81 8.62
C GLY A 728 13.53 6.37 9.15
N THR A 729 14.40 6.89 8.28
CA THR A 729 15.62 7.65 8.64
C THR A 729 15.49 9.15 8.42
N GLY A 730 14.50 9.57 7.63
CA GLY A 730 14.32 10.96 7.21
C GLY A 730 15.24 11.40 6.06
N ASN A 731 16.07 10.51 5.50
CA ASN A 731 16.89 10.84 4.33
C ASN A 731 16.07 10.72 3.04
N ASP A 732 16.65 11.17 1.93
CA ASP A 732 16.03 11.02 0.62
C ASP A 732 15.85 9.54 0.26
N VAL A 733 14.74 9.26 -0.42
CA VAL A 733 14.35 7.92 -0.87
C VAL A 733 15.43 7.31 -1.76
N ILE A 734 15.76 6.05 -1.50
CA ILE A 734 16.57 5.20 -2.38
C ILE A 734 15.77 3.93 -2.66
N SER A 735 15.05 3.96 -3.78
CA SER A 735 14.20 2.86 -4.21
C SER A 735 15.00 1.61 -4.60
N VAL A 736 14.60 0.46 -4.06
CA VAL A 736 15.16 -0.87 -4.32
C VAL A 736 14.06 -1.80 -4.77
N GLU A 737 14.19 -2.35 -5.97
CA GLU A 737 13.30 -3.39 -6.50
C GLU A 737 13.47 -4.71 -5.75
N GLY A 738 12.36 -5.38 -5.46
CA GLY A 738 12.33 -6.71 -4.88
C GLY A 738 11.19 -7.56 -5.43
N LYS A 739 11.27 -8.86 -5.17
CA LYS A 739 10.23 -9.84 -5.48
C LYS A 739 9.61 -10.35 -4.19
N SER A 740 8.31 -10.16 -4.05
CA SER A 740 7.54 -10.61 -2.90
C SER A 740 6.07 -10.79 -3.27
N ALA A 741 5.65 -12.04 -3.42
CA ALA A 741 4.24 -12.41 -3.55
C ALA A 741 3.73 -13.00 -2.23
N ALA A 742 2.55 -12.55 -1.79
CA ALA A 742 1.85 -13.11 -0.66
C ALA A 742 0.37 -13.26 -1.04
N ALA A 743 0.00 -14.48 -1.47
CA ALA A 743 -1.37 -14.76 -1.92
C ALA A 743 -2.39 -14.47 -0.81
N GLY A 744 -3.52 -13.89 -1.17
CA GLY A 744 -4.59 -13.51 -0.26
C GLY A 744 -4.36 -12.19 0.48
N THR A 745 -3.32 -11.42 0.14
CA THR A 745 -2.98 -10.19 0.86
C THR A 745 -3.26 -8.92 0.09
N SER A 746 -3.46 -8.99 -1.23
CA SER A 746 -4.01 -7.88 -2.00
C SER A 746 -5.46 -8.14 -2.37
N SER A 747 -6.23 -7.07 -2.56
CA SER A 747 -7.65 -7.17 -2.89
C SER A 747 -8.08 -6.02 -3.79
N TYR A 748 -8.72 -6.37 -4.90
CA TYR A 748 -9.31 -5.42 -5.83
C TYR A 748 -10.85 -5.50 -5.79
N THR A 749 -11.50 -4.34 -5.76
CA THR A 749 -12.95 -4.20 -5.94
C THR A 749 -13.25 -3.08 -6.93
N GLY A 750 -14.01 -3.39 -7.99
CA GLY A 750 -14.41 -2.42 -9.02
C GLY A 750 -14.56 -3.05 -10.41
N HIS A 751 -14.88 -2.24 -11.43
CA HIS A 751 -15.03 -2.73 -12.80
C HIS A 751 -13.78 -2.45 -13.63
N ILE A 752 -13.31 -3.43 -14.41
CA ILE A 752 -12.17 -3.26 -15.33
C ILE A 752 -12.65 -3.21 -16.78
N THR A 753 -12.24 -2.17 -17.51
CA THR A 753 -12.43 -2.02 -18.96
C THR A 753 -11.09 -2.15 -19.67
N LEU A 754 -10.98 -3.05 -20.65
CA LEU A 754 -9.77 -3.31 -21.43
C LEU A 754 -10.04 -3.08 -22.91
N GLU A 755 -9.19 -2.31 -23.59
CA GLU A 755 -9.31 -2.04 -25.02
C GLU A 755 -7.93 -2.13 -25.70
N GLN A 756 -7.92 -2.35 -27.01
CA GLN A 756 -6.73 -2.13 -27.87
C GLN A 756 -5.50 -2.94 -27.42
N LYS A 757 -5.63 -4.27 -27.35
CA LYS A 757 -4.58 -5.25 -27.00
C LYS A 757 -4.08 -5.16 -25.56
N SER A 758 -4.90 -4.63 -24.66
CA SER A 758 -4.58 -4.58 -23.23
C SER A 758 -4.72 -5.97 -22.59
N ALA A 759 -4.15 -6.13 -21.40
CA ALA A 759 -4.11 -7.40 -20.69
C ALA A 759 -4.50 -7.26 -19.22
N LEU A 760 -5.11 -8.31 -18.66
CA LEU A 760 -5.45 -8.45 -17.24
C LEU A 760 -4.99 -9.80 -16.69
N ASP A 761 -4.13 -9.78 -15.67
CA ASP A 761 -3.71 -10.95 -14.91
C ASP A 761 -4.26 -10.91 -13.49
N ILE A 762 -5.16 -11.83 -13.16
CA ILE A 762 -5.77 -11.95 -11.83
C ILE A 762 -5.08 -13.06 -11.03
N ARG A 763 -4.25 -12.66 -10.07
CA ARG A 763 -3.38 -13.54 -9.25
C ARG A 763 -3.67 -13.47 -7.75
N ASP A 764 -4.53 -12.55 -7.30
CA ASP A 764 -5.01 -12.46 -5.90
C ASP A 764 -6.53 -12.18 -5.84
N ASN A 765 -7.05 -11.68 -4.71
CA ASN A 765 -8.48 -11.46 -4.49
C ASN A 765 -9.06 -10.43 -5.47
N PHE A 766 -10.10 -10.84 -6.20
CA PHE A 766 -10.78 -10.00 -7.17
C PHE A 766 -12.29 -10.06 -6.98
N ARG A 767 -12.93 -8.89 -6.95
CA ARG A 767 -14.39 -8.76 -6.95
C ARG A 767 -14.84 -7.64 -7.88
N GLY A 768 -15.65 -7.94 -8.88
CA GLY A 768 -16.20 -6.91 -9.78
C GLY A 768 -16.66 -7.46 -11.11
N GLY A 769 -16.53 -6.66 -12.18
CA GLY A 769 -16.80 -7.08 -13.56
C GLY A 769 -15.63 -6.76 -14.50
N VAL A 770 -15.65 -7.36 -15.68
CA VAL A 770 -14.66 -7.09 -16.74
C VAL A 770 -15.36 -6.88 -18.08
N THR A 771 -15.14 -5.73 -18.70
CA THR A 771 -15.50 -5.48 -20.10
C THR A 771 -14.22 -5.43 -20.92
N SER A 772 -14.11 -6.23 -21.98
CA SER A 772 -12.92 -6.25 -22.81
C SER A 772 -13.24 -6.28 -24.30
N GLU A 773 -12.48 -5.51 -25.07
CA GLU A 773 -12.45 -5.52 -26.53
C GLU A 773 -11.01 -5.70 -27.01
N ASP A 774 -10.78 -6.66 -27.91
CA ASP A 774 -9.46 -6.96 -28.48
C ASP A 774 -8.35 -7.13 -27.42
N SER A 775 -8.59 -7.92 -26.36
CA SER A 775 -7.73 -7.96 -25.16
C SER A 775 -7.55 -9.37 -24.59
N HIS A 776 -6.67 -9.53 -23.59
CA HIS A 776 -6.34 -10.82 -22.98
C HIS A 776 -6.56 -10.84 -21.47
N ILE A 777 -7.21 -11.89 -20.96
CA ILE A 777 -7.49 -12.05 -19.53
C ILE A 777 -6.98 -13.42 -19.07
N ASN A 778 -6.19 -13.41 -18.01
CA ASN A 778 -5.63 -14.59 -17.36
C ASN A 778 -6.03 -14.64 -15.89
N VAL A 779 -6.46 -15.81 -15.43
CA VAL A 779 -6.87 -16.04 -14.05
C VAL A 779 -6.03 -17.17 -13.48
N SER A 780 -5.32 -16.90 -12.38
CA SER A 780 -4.55 -17.90 -11.64
C SER A 780 -4.83 -17.89 -10.13
N SER A 781 -5.62 -16.91 -9.67
CA SER A 781 -6.09 -16.81 -8.30
C SER A 781 -7.22 -17.80 -8.00
N SER A 782 -7.24 -18.31 -6.77
CA SER A 782 -8.34 -19.13 -6.26
C SER A 782 -9.50 -18.30 -5.66
N SER A 783 -9.40 -16.98 -5.68
CA SER A 783 -10.33 -16.04 -5.04
C SER A 783 -10.79 -14.99 -6.05
N VAL A 784 -11.49 -15.43 -7.11
CA VAL A 784 -12.01 -14.55 -8.17
C VAL A 784 -13.52 -14.61 -8.24
N LEU A 785 -14.15 -13.46 -8.04
CA LEU A 785 -15.58 -13.28 -8.12
C LEU A 785 -15.94 -12.21 -9.16
N PHE A 786 -16.51 -12.65 -10.28
CA PHE A 786 -17.20 -11.75 -11.20
C PHE A 786 -18.60 -11.46 -10.66
N SER A 787 -18.70 -10.50 -9.74
CA SER A 787 -19.96 -10.07 -9.13
C SER A 787 -20.82 -9.23 -10.06
N ASP A 788 -20.19 -8.51 -11.01
CA ASP A 788 -20.88 -7.70 -12.01
C ASP A 788 -20.84 -8.39 -13.37
N ALA A 789 -21.61 -7.87 -14.33
CA ALA A 789 -21.65 -8.44 -15.68
C ALA A 789 -20.29 -8.31 -16.37
N SER A 790 -19.81 -9.41 -16.95
CA SER A 790 -18.56 -9.44 -17.69
C SER A 790 -18.79 -9.74 -19.19
N SER A 791 -18.07 -9.04 -20.06
CA SER A 791 -18.17 -9.16 -21.52
C SER A 791 -16.80 -9.18 -22.16
N PHE A 792 -16.56 -10.15 -23.04
CA PHE A 792 -15.28 -10.38 -23.71
C PHE A 792 -15.46 -10.46 -25.23
N ILE A 793 -15.28 -9.33 -25.92
CA ILE A 793 -15.41 -9.22 -27.39
C ILE A 793 -14.03 -9.35 -28.02
N ASN A 794 -13.88 -10.32 -28.94
CA ASN A 794 -12.61 -10.67 -29.58
C ASN A 794 -11.44 -10.76 -28.57
N SER A 795 -11.75 -11.30 -27.38
CA SER A 795 -10.85 -11.34 -26.23
C SER A 795 -10.80 -12.75 -25.67
N SER A 796 -9.65 -13.16 -25.15
CA SER A 796 -9.46 -14.49 -24.56
C SER A 796 -9.63 -14.46 -23.05
N LEU A 797 -10.39 -15.40 -22.49
CA LEU A 797 -10.43 -15.67 -21.04
C LEU A 797 -9.78 -17.02 -20.74
N ASN A 798 -8.62 -16.99 -20.09
CA ASN A 798 -7.83 -18.18 -19.75
C ASN A 798 -7.77 -18.37 -18.24
N ILE A 799 -8.23 -19.51 -17.74
CA ILE A 799 -8.17 -19.87 -16.33
C ILE A 799 -7.06 -20.92 -16.14
N HIS A 800 -5.92 -20.45 -15.67
CA HIS A 800 -4.68 -21.22 -15.48
C HIS A 800 -4.68 -22.01 -14.18
N LYS A 801 -3.63 -22.81 -14.01
CA LYS A 801 -3.43 -23.67 -12.84
C LYS A 801 -3.63 -22.93 -11.50
N GLY A 802 -4.48 -23.49 -10.65
CA GLY A 802 -4.82 -22.92 -9.34
C GLY A 802 -5.95 -21.89 -9.39
N GLY A 803 -6.39 -21.50 -10.59
CA GLY A 803 -7.50 -20.58 -10.79
C GLY A 803 -8.84 -21.16 -10.34
N ALA A 804 -9.61 -20.35 -9.61
CA ALA A 804 -11.01 -20.63 -9.30
C ALA A 804 -11.83 -19.35 -9.50
N LEU A 805 -12.64 -19.35 -10.57
CA LEU A 805 -13.47 -18.21 -10.94
C LEU A 805 -14.94 -18.53 -10.71
N THR A 806 -15.62 -17.65 -9.98
CA THR A 806 -17.09 -17.66 -9.86
C THR A 806 -17.67 -16.46 -10.58
N ALA A 807 -18.60 -16.68 -11.52
CA ALA A 807 -19.33 -15.62 -12.19
C ALA A 807 -20.79 -15.58 -11.71
N GLN A 808 -21.22 -14.43 -11.19
CA GLN A 808 -22.54 -14.20 -10.61
C GLN A 808 -23.27 -13.02 -11.25
N GLY A 809 -22.58 -12.13 -11.96
CA GLY A 809 -23.20 -11.00 -12.67
C GLY A 809 -23.65 -11.31 -14.11
N GLY A 810 -23.42 -12.54 -14.58
CA GLY A 810 -23.55 -12.93 -15.99
C GLY A 810 -22.24 -12.74 -16.75
N LEU A 811 -22.09 -13.51 -17.83
CA LEU A 811 -20.86 -13.58 -18.61
C LEU A 811 -21.19 -13.69 -20.09
N PHE A 812 -20.55 -12.88 -20.93
CA PHE A 812 -20.62 -12.99 -22.39
C PHE A 812 -19.21 -13.06 -22.97
N THR A 813 -18.96 -13.98 -23.90
CA THR A 813 -17.76 -13.94 -24.74
C THR A 813 -18.08 -14.33 -26.18
N SER A 814 -17.51 -13.59 -27.13
CA SER A 814 -17.55 -13.96 -28.55
C SER A 814 -16.52 -15.03 -28.91
N GLY A 815 -15.60 -15.35 -28.00
CA GLY A 815 -14.53 -16.34 -28.16
C GLY A 815 -14.74 -17.58 -27.29
N SER A 816 -13.68 -18.36 -27.10
CA SER A 816 -13.68 -19.49 -26.18
C SER A 816 -13.22 -19.11 -24.78
N ILE A 817 -13.63 -19.91 -23.78
CA ILE A 817 -13.09 -19.87 -22.42
C ILE A 817 -12.21 -21.10 -22.23
N ASP A 818 -10.94 -20.88 -21.97
CA ASP A 818 -9.97 -21.97 -21.79
C ASP A 818 -9.77 -22.24 -20.29
N ILE A 819 -10.07 -23.46 -19.86
CA ILE A 819 -10.01 -23.88 -18.45
C ILE A 819 -8.92 -24.95 -18.31
N GLY A 820 -7.80 -24.59 -17.68
CA GLY A 820 -6.66 -25.48 -17.42
C GLY A 820 -6.86 -26.35 -16.17
N ASP A 821 -5.80 -26.50 -15.35
CA ASP A 821 -5.85 -27.10 -14.01
C ASP A 821 -6.61 -26.19 -13.01
N ALA A 822 -7.89 -25.95 -13.30
CA ALA A 822 -8.65 -24.84 -12.75
C ALA A 822 -10.15 -25.12 -12.69
N SER A 823 -10.90 -24.21 -12.07
CA SER A 823 -12.36 -24.29 -11.98
C SER A 823 -13.08 -23.02 -12.41
N LEU A 824 -14.20 -23.20 -13.12
CA LEU A 824 -15.17 -22.18 -13.43
C LEU A 824 -16.53 -22.56 -12.83
N LEU A 825 -17.11 -21.67 -12.04
CA LEU A 825 -18.45 -21.79 -11.48
C LEU A 825 -19.33 -20.65 -11.98
N LEU A 826 -20.43 -20.98 -12.65
CA LEU A 826 -21.45 -20.03 -13.09
C LEU A 826 -22.68 -20.13 -12.17
N THR A 827 -23.13 -19.02 -11.60
CA THR A 827 -24.35 -18.99 -10.79
C THR A 827 -25.22 -17.80 -11.15
N GLY A 828 -26.50 -17.84 -10.72
CA GLY A 828 -27.32 -16.64 -10.63
C GLY A 828 -26.70 -15.60 -9.68
N THR A 829 -27.25 -14.39 -9.68
CA THR A 829 -26.83 -13.32 -8.77
C THR A 829 -27.49 -13.53 -7.40
N PRO A 830 -26.73 -13.74 -6.31
CA PRO A 830 -27.32 -13.85 -4.99
C PRO A 830 -27.97 -12.53 -4.56
N VAL A 831 -29.16 -12.60 -3.97
CA VAL A 831 -29.88 -11.38 -3.52
C VAL A 831 -29.22 -10.76 -2.27
N ASN A 832 -28.69 -11.61 -1.39
CA ASN A 832 -27.93 -11.27 -0.19
C ASN A 832 -26.79 -12.30 -0.02
N SER A 833 -25.74 -11.96 0.72
CA SER A 833 -24.56 -12.82 0.91
C SER A 833 -24.86 -14.17 1.58
N ASP A 834 -25.91 -14.24 2.39
CA ASP A 834 -26.29 -15.43 3.17
C ASP A 834 -27.56 -16.14 2.67
N ASP A 835 -28.18 -15.64 1.60
CA ASP A 835 -29.45 -16.16 1.10
C ASP A 835 -29.27 -17.29 0.09
N ALA A 836 -30.18 -18.27 0.15
CA ALA A 836 -30.33 -19.28 -0.90
C ALA A 836 -31.10 -18.77 -2.13
N ALA A 837 -31.42 -17.47 -2.20
CA ALA A 837 -32.26 -16.89 -3.26
C ALA A 837 -31.43 -16.15 -4.31
N PHE A 838 -31.69 -16.45 -5.59
CA PHE A 838 -30.90 -15.96 -6.72
C PHE A 838 -31.76 -15.30 -7.79
N LEU A 839 -31.21 -14.26 -8.43
CA LEU A 839 -31.70 -13.72 -9.70
C LEU A 839 -31.07 -14.51 -10.87
N PRO A 840 -31.85 -14.90 -11.89
CA PRO A 840 -31.30 -15.62 -13.03
C PRO A 840 -30.25 -14.82 -13.80
N THR A 841 -29.17 -15.48 -14.20
CA THR A 841 -28.11 -14.90 -15.04
C THR A 841 -27.99 -15.62 -16.37
N ILE A 842 -27.60 -14.89 -17.40
CA ILE A 842 -27.24 -15.46 -18.71
C ILE A 842 -25.71 -15.53 -18.80
N ASN A 843 -25.19 -16.70 -19.15
CA ASN A 843 -23.77 -16.96 -19.35
C ASN A 843 -23.59 -17.55 -20.75
N MET A 844 -22.94 -16.83 -21.65
CA MET A 844 -22.77 -17.20 -23.06
C MET A 844 -21.31 -17.23 -23.44
N ALA A 845 -20.87 -18.33 -24.05
CA ALA A 845 -19.57 -18.47 -24.68
C ALA A 845 -19.75 -18.96 -26.12
N ASP A 846 -19.76 -18.03 -27.08
CA ASP A 846 -20.04 -18.35 -28.48
C ASP A 846 -18.96 -19.23 -29.11
N GLY A 847 -17.69 -19.08 -28.67
CA GLY A 847 -16.59 -19.97 -29.06
C GLY A 847 -16.45 -21.23 -28.20
N GLY A 848 -17.31 -21.40 -27.19
CA GLY A 848 -17.38 -22.59 -26.34
C GLY A 848 -16.48 -22.59 -25.11
N PHE A 849 -16.60 -23.66 -24.31
CA PHE A 849 -15.81 -23.92 -23.11
C PHE A 849 -14.81 -25.05 -23.39
N ASN A 850 -13.52 -24.74 -23.35
CA ASN A 850 -12.45 -25.69 -23.60
C ASN A 850 -11.89 -26.20 -22.26
N LEU A 851 -12.08 -27.49 -21.97
CA LEU A 851 -11.54 -28.13 -20.76
C LEU A 851 -10.21 -28.81 -21.10
N MET A 852 -9.11 -28.17 -20.70
CA MET A 852 -7.77 -28.43 -21.23
C MET A 852 -6.94 -29.41 -20.38
N SER A 853 -7.46 -29.83 -19.22
CA SER A 853 -6.81 -30.77 -18.30
C SER A 853 -7.77 -31.80 -17.71
N ASP A 854 -7.22 -32.92 -17.24
CA ASP A 854 -7.96 -33.90 -16.44
C ASP A 854 -8.49 -33.29 -15.13
N SER A 855 -7.85 -32.21 -14.63
CA SER A 855 -8.30 -31.48 -13.43
C SER A 855 -9.22 -30.30 -13.73
N SER A 856 -9.60 -30.07 -15.00
CA SER A 856 -10.51 -28.99 -15.37
C SER A 856 -11.91 -29.24 -14.82
N VAL A 857 -12.51 -28.21 -14.22
CA VAL A 857 -13.85 -28.27 -13.64
C VAL A 857 -14.72 -27.15 -14.19
N LEU A 858 -15.85 -27.51 -14.81
CA LEU A 858 -16.90 -26.57 -15.20
C LEU A 858 -18.19 -26.86 -14.43
N LYS A 859 -18.70 -25.86 -13.72
CA LYS A 859 -19.95 -25.96 -12.97
C LYS A 859 -20.91 -24.84 -13.35
N ALA A 860 -22.20 -25.15 -13.38
CA ALA A 860 -23.26 -24.16 -13.38
C ALA A 860 -24.40 -24.59 -12.47
N ARG A 861 -24.91 -23.69 -11.63
CA ARG A 861 -25.99 -23.99 -10.67
C ARG A 861 -26.74 -22.73 -10.27
N ASP A 862 -27.76 -22.89 -9.43
CA ASP A 862 -28.38 -21.79 -8.68
C ASP A 862 -28.87 -20.65 -9.60
N GLN A 863 -29.80 -20.98 -10.50
CA GLN A 863 -30.45 -20.06 -11.44
C GLN A 863 -29.56 -19.57 -12.61
N ALA A 864 -28.55 -20.35 -12.98
CA ALA A 864 -27.71 -20.05 -14.16
C ALA A 864 -28.32 -20.58 -15.47
N SER A 865 -28.41 -19.71 -16.49
CA SER A 865 -28.67 -20.10 -17.88
C SER A 865 -27.37 -20.02 -18.67
N VAL A 866 -26.91 -21.14 -19.21
CA VAL A 866 -25.61 -21.29 -19.88
C VAL A 866 -25.80 -21.61 -21.36
N VAL A 867 -25.03 -20.96 -22.23
CA VAL A 867 -25.02 -21.18 -23.69
C VAL A 867 -23.58 -21.34 -24.16
N GLY A 868 -23.31 -22.37 -24.96
CA GLY A 868 -21.99 -22.61 -25.56
C GLY A 868 -21.63 -24.10 -25.60
N ASP A 869 -20.90 -24.51 -26.63
CA ASP A 869 -20.44 -25.90 -26.74
C ASP A 869 -19.31 -26.19 -25.74
N ILE A 870 -19.19 -27.43 -25.28
CA ILE A 870 -18.12 -27.86 -24.37
C ILE A 870 -17.21 -28.84 -25.12
N ILE A 871 -15.90 -28.61 -25.07
CA ILE A 871 -14.90 -29.37 -25.82
C ILE A 871 -13.82 -29.87 -24.87
N SER A 872 -13.53 -31.18 -24.91
CA SER A 872 -12.42 -31.76 -24.14
C SER A 872 -12.00 -33.12 -24.67
N ASP A 873 -10.70 -33.40 -24.70
CA ASP A 873 -10.16 -34.76 -24.85
C ASP A 873 -9.74 -35.36 -23.49
N LYS A 874 -9.97 -34.65 -22.39
CA LYS A 874 -9.48 -34.93 -21.04
C LYS A 874 -10.53 -35.56 -20.14
N GLN A 875 -10.09 -36.10 -19.01
CA GLN A 875 -10.97 -36.65 -17.96
C GLN A 875 -11.62 -35.56 -17.09
N ALA A 876 -11.97 -34.43 -17.70
CA ALA A 876 -12.52 -33.26 -17.02
C ALA A 876 -13.85 -33.54 -16.32
N THR A 877 -14.24 -32.64 -15.42
CA THR A 877 -15.49 -32.72 -14.66
C THR A 877 -16.46 -31.62 -15.07
N ILE A 878 -17.67 -32.01 -15.45
CA ILE A 878 -18.79 -31.10 -15.77
C ILE A 878 -19.91 -31.33 -14.76
N SER A 879 -20.46 -30.26 -14.19
CA SER A 879 -21.58 -30.36 -13.24
C SER A 879 -22.63 -29.27 -13.45
N PHE A 880 -23.86 -29.65 -13.75
CA PHE A 880 -24.98 -28.73 -13.92
C PHE A 880 -26.11 -28.99 -12.93
N GLY A 881 -26.60 -27.90 -12.34
CA GLY A 881 -27.64 -27.84 -11.33
C GLY A 881 -27.20 -28.31 -9.95
N THR A 882 -28.14 -28.85 -9.18
CA THR A 882 -27.95 -28.93 -7.73
C THR A 882 -26.97 -30.02 -7.30
N GLU A 883 -26.01 -29.67 -6.45
CA GLU A 883 -25.16 -30.63 -5.74
C GLU A 883 -25.90 -31.14 -4.47
N SER A 884 -25.46 -32.24 -3.87
CA SER A 884 -26.05 -32.76 -2.63
C SER A 884 -25.98 -31.69 -1.51
N GLY A 885 -27.09 -31.00 -1.22
CA GLY A 885 -27.14 -29.85 -0.31
C GLY A 885 -28.43 -29.03 -0.43
N LYS A 886 -28.43 -27.80 0.12
CA LYS A 886 -29.56 -26.86 0.04
C LYS A 886 -29.58 -26.20 -1.35
N GLU A 887 -30.63 -26.45 -2.13
CA GLU A 887 -30.83 -25.90 -3.48
C GLU A 887 -31.00 -24.36 -3.45
N GLY A 888 -30.32 -23.66 -4.36
CA GLY A 888 -30.57 -22.25 -4.63
C GLY A 888 -31.94 -22.04 -5.30
N ILE A 889 -32.79 -21.25 -4.68
CA ILE A 889 -34.16 -20.97 -5.13
C ILE A 889 -34.22 -19.68 -5.95
N LEU A 890 -35.23 -19.58 -6.81
CA LEU A 890 -35.54 -18.36 -7.54
C LEU A 890 -36.00 -17.27 -6.55
N SER A 891 -35.37 -16.10 -6.63
CA SER A 891 -35.75 -14.94 -5.83
C SER A 891 -37.15 -14.43 -6.20
N GLU A 892 -37.92 -13.99 -5.20
CA GLU A 892 -39.18 -13.28 -5.42
C GLU A 892 -39.01 -11.96 -6.18
N LYS A 893 -37.79 -11.39 -6.19
CA LYS A 893 -37.44 -10.20 -6.97
C LYS A 893 -37.26 -10.50 -8.47
N ALA A 894 -37.17 -11.77 -8.87
CA ALA A 894 -37.01 -12.15 -10.27
C ALA A 894 -38.34 -12.08 -11.04
N SER A 895 -38.29 -11.63 -12.29
CA SER A 895 -39.43 -11.75 -13.19
C SER A 895 -39.70 -13.22 -13.48
N ARG A 896 -40.86 -13.73 -13.04
CA ARG A 896 -41.25 -15.14 -13.28
C ARG A 896 -41.30 -15.49 -14.77
N GLY A 897 -41.80 -14.58 -15.61
CA GLY A 897 -41.85 -14.81 -17.06
C GLY A 897 -40.45 -14.94 -17.69
N LEU A 898 -39.51 -14.09 -17.26
CA LEU A 898 -38.12 -14.16 -17.71
C LEU A 898 -37.43 -15.43 -17.19
N ALA A 899 -37.63 -15.76 -15.91
CA ALA A 899 -37.06 -16.97 -15.31
C ALA A 899 -37.56 -18.24 -16.01
N VAL A 900 -38.86 -18.33 -16.31
CA VAL A 900 -39.42 -19.42 -17.11
C VAL A 900 -38.83 -19.42 -18.53
N GLY A 901 -38.68 -18.26 -19.17
CA GLY A 901 -38.08 -18.18 -20.51
C GLY A 901 -36.62 -18.66 -20.55
N LEU A 902 -35.83 -18.38 -19.50
CA LEU A 902 -34.41 -18.75 -19.43
C LEU A 902 -34.20 -20.19 -18.95
N LEU A 903 -34.97 -20.62 -17.96
CA LEU A 903 -34.71 -21.85 -17.20
C LEU A 903 -35.79 -22.93 -17.37
N SER A 904 -36.96 -22.58 -17.92
CA SER A 904 -38.12 -23.48 -18.07
C SER A 904 -38.52 -24.20 -16.76
N GLY A 905 -38.40 -23.50 -15.63
CA GLY A 905 -38.72 -24.01 -14.29
C GLY A 905 -37.59 -24.81 -13.62
N PHE A 906 -36.52 -25.15 -14.33
CA PHE A 906 -35.35 -25.86 -13.78
C PHE A 906 -34.45 -24.92 -12.96
N ASN A 907 -33.58 -25.51 -12.13
CA ASN A 907 -32.59 -24.73 -11.38
C ASN A 907 -31.50 -24.16 -12.31
N THR A 908 -31.15 -24.90 -13.37
CA THR A 908 -30.11 -24.54 -14.32
C THR A 908 -30.58 -24.86 -15.74
N ALA A 909 -30.17 -24.06 -16.71
CA ALA A 909 -30.33 -24.39 -18.12
C ALA A 909 -28.97 -24.40 -18.82
N TYR A 910 -28.78 -25.34 -19.73
CA TYR A 910 -27.60 -25.45 -20.57
C TYR A 910 -28.01 -25.65 -22.02
N ARG A 911 -27.52 -24.81 -22.93
CA ARG A 911 -27.76 -24.90 -24.37
C ARG A 911 -26.44 -25.04 -25.11
N GLY A 912 -26.18 -26.22 -25.66
CA GLY A 912 -24.92 -26.54 -26.33
C GLY A 912 -24.72 -28.04 -26.53
N ALA A 913 -23.74 -28.38 -27.35
CA ALA A 913 -23.24 -29.73 -27.54
C ALA A 913 -22.02 -30.00 -26.66
N ILE A 914 -21.89 -31.24 -26.16
CA ILE A 914 -20.75 -31.65 -25.33
C ILE A 914 -19.89 -32.65 -26.09
N HIS A 915 -18.71 -32.23 -26.53
CA HIS A 915 -17.73 -33.05 -27.23
C HIS A 915 -16.59 -33.40 -26.26
N ALA A 916 -16.88 -34.33 -25.34
CA ALA A 916 -15.98 -34.66 -24.24
C ALA A 916 -15.92 -36.17 -23.93
N PRO A 917 -15.45 -37.01 -24.87
CA PRO A 917 -15.57 -38.48 -24.79
C PRO A 917 -14.84 -39.11 -23.59
N SER A 918 -13.86 -38.42 -23.00
CA SER A 918 -13.14 -38.88 -21.80
C SER A 918 -13.72 -38.33 -20.48
N ALA A 919 -14.57 -37.30 -20.55
CA ALA A 919 -15.02 -36.53 -19.41
C ALA A 919 -16.22 -37.17 -18.69
N SER A 920 -16.45 -36.71 -17.46
CA SER A 920 -17.63 -37.08 -16.67
C SER A 920 -18.55 -35.87 -16.48
N ALA A 921 -19.86 -36.11 -16.61
CA ALA A 921 -20.88 -35.08 -16.42
C ALA A 921 -21.90 -35.51 -15.35
N THR A 922 -22.24 -34.59 -14.46
CA THR A 922 -23.39 -34.70 -13.54
C THR A 922 -24.39 -33.61 -13.89
N VAL A 923 -25.62 -34.00 -14.18
CA VAL A 923 -26.69 -33.10 -14.62
C VAL A 923 -27.91 -33.35 -13.73
N ASN A 924 -28.25 -32.38 -12.90
CA ASN A 924 -29.32 -32.50 -11.92
C ASN A 924 -30.28 -31.31 -12.03
N ASN A 925 -31.60 -31.53 -12.05
CA ASN A 925 -32.58 -30.44 -12.10
C ASN A 925 -32.22 -29.37 -13.15
N THR A 926 -31.85 -29.86 -14.34
CA THR A 926 -31.27 -29.04 -15.42
C THR A 926 -32.06 -29.22 -16.71
N TRP A 927 -32.27 -28.13 -17.42
CA TRP A 927 -32.76 -28.14 -18.80
C TRP A 927 -31.60 -28.11 -19.78
N TRP A 928 -31.21 -29.27 -20.30
CA TRP A 928 -30.17 -29.38 -21.33
C TRP A 928 -30.79 -29.35 -22.72
N GLN A 929 -30.67 -28.22 -23.40
CA GLN A 929 -30.99 -28.04 -24.81
C GLN A 929 -29.79 -28.50 -25.67
N LEU A 930 -29.82 -29.75 -26.11
CA LEU A 930 -28.76 -30.38 -26.89
C LEU A 930 -28.89 -29.98 -28.36
N THR A 931 -27.93 -29.19 -28.84
CA THR A 931 -27.95 -28.52 -30.16
C THR A 931 -27.07 -29.15 -31.24
N GLY A 932 -26.39 -30.25 -30.90
CA GLY A 932 -25.46 -30.96 -31.79
C GLY A 932 -25.03 -32.29 -31.19
N ASP A 933 -24.34 -33.11 -31.99
CA ASP A 933 -23.84 -34.40 -31.52
C ASP A 933 -23.00 -34.23 -30.25
N SER A 934 -23.17 -35.14 -29.30
CA SER A 934 -22.53 -35.06 -27.99
C SER A 934 -21.93 -36.40 -27.59
N SER A 935 -20.77 -36.39 -26.95
CA SER A 935 -20.04 -37.56 -26.49
C SER A 935 -19.47 -37.36 -25.08
N LEU A 936 -19.66 -38.35 -24.21
CA LEU A 936 -19.19 -38.36 -22.82
C LEU A 936 -18.72 -39.76 -22.41
N ARG A 937 -17.75 -39.85 -21.50
CA ARG A 937 -17.41 -41.14 -20.87
C ARG A 937 -18.51 -41.57 -19.91
N SER A 938 -18.93 -40.66 -19.03
CA SER A 938 -19.98 -40.96 -18.06
C SER A 938 -20.93 -39.79 -17.85
N LEU A 939 -22.21 -40.11 -17.72
CA LEU A 939 -23.27 -39.14 -17.45
C LEU A 939 -24.17 -39.63 -16.32
N LYS A 940 -24.30 -38.82 -15.27
CA LYS A 940 -25.31 -38.97 -14.23
C LYS A 940 -26.40 -37.93 -14.43
N ASN A 941 -27.61 -38.33 -14.81
CA ASN A 941 -28.69 -37.41 -15.16
C ASN A 941 -29.91 -37.61 -14.26
N THR A 942 -30.28 -36.65 -13.42
CA THR A 942 -31.35 -36.81 -12.42
C THR A 942 -32.32 -35.65 -12.40
N GLY A 943 -33.62 -35.93 -12.55
CA GLY A 943 -34.68 -34.91 -12.45
C GLY A 943 -34.54 -33.77 -13.48
N SER A 944 -33.95 -34.09 -14.64
CA SER A 944 -33.58 -33.12 -15.69
C SER A 944 -34.36 -33.38 -16.98
N MET A 945 -34.24 -32.48 -17.94
CA MET A 945 -34.70 -32.69 -19.32
C MET A 945 -33.53 -32.56 -20.29
N THR A 946 -33.23 -33.61 -21.03
CA THR A 946 -32.37 -33.56 -22.22
C THR A 946 -33.27 -33.35 -23.44
N TYR A 947 -33.33 -32.11 -23.92
CA TYR A 947 -34.15 -31.65 -25.02
C TYR A 947 -33.31 -31.53 -26.29
N PHE A 948 -33.47 -32.48 -27.22
CA PHE A 948 -32.80 -32.44 -28.52
C PHE A 948 -33.47 -31.38 -29.38
N THR A 949 -32.68 -30.42 -29.86
CA THR A 949 -33.18 -29.31 -30.65
C THR A 949 -32.17 -28.89 -31.70
N GLY A 950 -32.64 -28.27 -32.77
CA GLY A 950 -31.76 -27.62 -33.73
C GLY A 950 -31.28 -26.27 -33.22
N SER A 951 -30.21 -25.77 -33.84
CA SER A 951 -29.86 -24.35 -33.82
C SER A 951 -30.44 -23.65 -35.04
N ALA A 952 -30.38 -22.32 -35.09
CA ALA A 952 -30.79 -21.57 -36.29
C ALA A 952 -30.01 -22.00 -37.54
N ALA A 953 -28.77 -22.47 -37.37
CA ALA A 953 -27.87 -22.91 -38.42
C ALA A 953 -27.90 -24.43 -38.68
N ASN A 954 -28.33 -25.25 -37.72
CA ASN A 954 -28.32 -26.70 -37.82
C ASN A 954 -29.69 -27.31 -37.45
N LYS A 955 -30.41 -27.80 -38.47
CA LYS A 955 -31.70 -28.49 -38.32
C LYS A 955 -31.56 -30.02 -38.35
N ALA A 956 -30.34 -30.56 -38.31
CA ALA A 956 -30.10 -32.00 -38.32
C ALA A 956 -30.64 -32.67 -37.06
N PHE A 957 -30.80 -33.99 -37.12
CA PHE A 957 -30.95 -34.84 -35.94
C PHE A 957 -29.58 -35.08 -35.31
N HIS A 958 -29.56 -35.25 -33.99
CA HIS A 958 -28.35 -35.32 -33.18
C HIS A 958 -28.28 -36.62 -32.38
N THR A 959 -27.06 -37.06 -32.09
CA THR A 959 -26.79 -38.26 -31.29
C THR A 959 -26.05 -37.89 -30.00
N LEU A 960 -26.59 -38.32 -28.86
CA LEU A 960 -25.88 -38.32 -27.58
C LEU A 960 -25.27 -39.71 -27.36
N THR A 961 -23.95 -39.81 -27.34
CA THR A 961 -23.20 -41.05 -27.09
C THR A 961 -22.55 -41.00 -25.71
N VAL A 962 -22.78 -42.02 -24.89
CA VAL A 962 -22.18 -42.13 -23.56
C VAL A 962 -21.67 -43.55 -23.30
N ASP A 963 -20.52 -43.73 -22.66
CA ASP A 963 -20.11 -45.09 -22.27
C ASP A 963 -20.93 -45.59 -21.06
N GLU A 964 -21.02 -44.79 -19.99
CA GLU A 964 -21.80 -45.11 -18.79
C GLU A 964 -22.87 -44.07 -18.50
N LEU A 965 -24.15 -44.47 -18.52
CA LEU A 965 -25.29 -43.61 -18.18
C LEU A 965 -26.02 -44.12 -16.92
N THR A 966 -26.15 -43.25 -15.93
CA THR A 966 -27.06 -43.42 -14.79
C THR A 966 -28.13 -42.34 -14.84
N THR A 967 -29.39 -42.71 -15.06
CA THR A 967 -30.46 -41.72 -15.29
C THR A 967 -31.72 -42.00 -14.46
N ASN A 968 -32.21 -41.00 -13.72
CA ASN A 968 -33.35 -41.17 -12.81
C ASN A 968 -34.34 -39.98 -12.88
N GLY A 969 -35.62 -40.25 -13.12
CA GLY A 969 -36.65 -39.20 -13.15
C GLY A 969 -36.43 -38.17 -14.27
N THR A 970 -35.69 -38.53 -15.32
CA THR A 970 -35.25 -37.64 -16.39
C THR A 970 -36.10 -37.83 -17.64
N ALA A 971 -36.30 -36.77 -18.41
CA ALA A 971 -36.89 -36.86 -19.74
C ALA A 971 -35.88 -36.67 -20.86
N TYR A 972 -36.04 -37.46 -21.93
CA TYR A 972 -35.32 -37.29 -23.19
C TYR A 972 -36.34 -36.95 -24.27
N ALA A 973 -36.29 -35.72 -24.78
CA ALA A 973 -37.19 -35.22 -25.79
C ALA A 973 -36.50 -35.19 -27.15
N MET A 974 -36.87 -36.15 -28.01
CA MET A 974 -36.25 -36.42 -29.30
C MET A 974 -37.18 -35.96 -30.43
N ARG A 975 -36.62 -35.51 -31.55
CA ARG A 975 -37.39 -35.12 -32.74
C ARG A 975 -37.37 -36.23 -33.76
N THR A 976 -38.39 -36.28 -34.62
CA THR A 976 -38.42 -37.17 -35.79
C THR A 976 -39.11 -36.53 -36.99
N ASP A 977 -38.62 -36.82 -38.19
CA ASP A 977 -39.27 -36.51 -39.48
C ASP A 977 -40.08 -37.69 -40.04
N LEU A 978 -40.29 -38.74 -39.23
CA LEU A 978 -40.89 -40.05 -39.56
C LEU A 978 -39.96 -41.05 -40.27
N LYS A 979 -38.71 -40.67 -40.54
CA LYS A 979 -37.67 -41.54 -41.14
C LYS A 979 -36.41 -41.60 -40.31
N ASN A 980 -35.98 -40.44 -39.84
CA ASN A 980 -34.84 -40.22 -38.99
C ASN A 980 -35.32 -39.65 -37.64
N ALA A 981 -34.47 -39.77 -36.63
CA ALA A 981 -34.72 -39.19 -35.32
C ALA A 981 -33.41 -38.84 -34.62
N ASP A 982 -33.52 -37.99 -33.60
CA ASP A 982 -32.47 -37.85 -32.59
C ASP A 982 -32.25 -39.20 -31.86
N LYS A 983 -31.03 -39.43 -31.36
CA LYS A 983 -30.64 -40.73 -30.78
C LYS A 983 -29.88 -40.59 -29.46
N LEU A 984 -30.09 -41.56 -28.57
CA LEU A 984 -29.27 -41.80 -27.40
C LEU A 984 -28.57 -43.17 -27.53
N VAL A 985 -27.24 -43.17 -27.48
CA VAL A 985 -26.42 -44.38 -27.59
C VAL A 985 -25.64 -44.56 -26.30
N VAL A 986 -25.78 -45.72 -25.66
CA VAL A 986 -25.02 -46.12 -24.48
C VAL A 986 -24.14 -47.32 -24.82
N ASN A 987 -22.82 -47.19 -24.68
CA ASN A 987 -21.88 -48.22 -25.15
C ASN A 987 -21.58 -49.30 -24.11
N GLN A 988 -21.43 -48.95 -22.83
CA GLN A 988 -20.91 -49.86 -21.81
C GLN A 988 -21.92 -50.20 -20.71
N LYS A 989 -22.64 -49.21 -20.15
CA LYS A 989 -23.58 -49.46 -19.05
C LYS A 989 -24.70 -48.44 -18.98
N LEU A 990 -25.95 -48.93 -18.93
CA LEU A 990 -27.13 -48.10 -18.68
C LEU A 990 -27.85 -48.57 -17.40
N SER A 991 -28.10 -47.64 -16.47
CA SER A 991 -28.83 -47.90 -15.22
C SER A 991 -29.72 -46.74 -14.79
N GLY A 992 -30.66 -47.02 -13.87
CA GLY A 992 -31.59 -46.06 -13.28
C GLY A 992 -33.05 -46.40 -13.56
N LYS A 993 -33.97 -45.46 -13.30
CA LYS A 993 -35.42 -45.72 -13.36
C LYS A 993 -36.25 -44.46 -13.62
N ASP A 994 -37.49 -44.70 -14.05
CA ASP A 994 -38.54 -43.67 -14.19
C ASP A 994 -38.15 -42.54 -15.13
N ASN A 995 -37.57 -42.89 -16.28
CA ASN A 995 -37.22 -41.95 -17.33
C ASN A 995 -38.22 -42.04 -18.47
N ILE A 996 -38.53 -40.90 -19.08
CA ILE A 996 -39.54 -40.79 -20.14
C ILE A 996 -38.93 -40.40 -21.49
N LEU A 997 -39.39 -41.05 -22.55
CA LEU A 997 -39.09 -40.70 -23.94
C LEU A 997 -40.25 -39.87 -24.50
N LEU A 998 -39.96 -38.61 -24.80
CA LEU A 998 -40.83 -37.68 -25.50
C LEU A 998 -40.41 -37.63 -26.97
N VAL A 999 -41.37 -37.59 -27.88
CA VAL A 999 -41.10 -37.52 -29.33
C VAL A 999 -41.84 -36.33 -29.91
N ASP A 1000 -41.09 -35.37 -30.44
CA ASP A 1000 -41.61 -34.26 -31.25
C ASP A 1000 -41.69 -34.69 -32.72
N PHE A 1001 -42.92 -34.87 -33.20
CA PHE A 1001 -43.21 -35.25 -34.58
C PHE A 1001 -43.21 -33.99 -35.46
N LEU A 1002 -42.08 -33.73 -36.12
CA LEU A 1002 -41.91 -32.56 -37.00
C LEU A 1002 -42.83 -32.62 -38.23
N ASN A 1003 -43.15 -33.83 -38.66
CA ASN A 1003 -44.15 -34.11 -39.69
C ASN A 1003 -45.33 -34.85 -39.08
N LYS A 1004 -46.54 -34.51 -39.52
CA LYS A 1004 -47.75 -35.22 -39.09
C LYS A 1004 -47.69 -36.67 -39.57
N PRO A 1005 -47.71 -37.67 -38.68
CA PRO A 1005 -47.65 -39.06 -39.11
C PRO A 1005 -48.91 -39.43 -39.90
N THR A 1006 -48.73 -40.05 -41.07
CA THR A 1006 -49.81 -40.70 -41.80
C THR A 1006 -49.76 -42.22 -41.50
N ARG A 1007 -50.56 -43.09 -42.13
CA ARG A 1007 -50.67 -44.53 -41.75
C ARG A 1007 -49.41 -45.37 -42.04
N GLU A 1008 -48.23 -44.77 -41.97
CA GLU A 1008 -46.91 -45.32 -42.24
C GLU A 1008 -46.44 -46.21 -41.08
N LYS A 1009 -45.81 -47.35 -41.39
CA LYS A 1009 -45.21 -48.22 -40.37
C LYS A 1009 -43.89 -47.58 -39.92
N LEU A 1010 -43.82 -47.19 -38.64
CA LEU A 1010 -42.61 -46.63 -38.04
C LEU A 1010 -41.73 -47.76 -37.49
N ASP A 1011 -40.43 -47.64 -37.66
CA ASP A 1011 -39.41 -48.48 -37.02
C ASP A 1011 -38.10 -47.68 -36.90
N ILE A 1012 -38.09 -46.72 -35.96
CA ILE A 1012 -37.00 -45.75 -35.81
C ILE A 1012 -36.34 -45.96 -34.45
N GLU A 1013 -35.08 -46.35 -34.43
CA GLU A 1013 -34.28 -46.51 -33.21
C GLU A 1013 -34.08 -45.14 -32.53
N LEU A 1014 -34.54 -44.99 -31.29
CA LEU A 1014 -34.36 -43.79 -30.47
C LEU A 1014 -33.28 -43.97 -29.42
N VAL A 1015 -33.21 -45.14 -28.78
CA VAL A 1015 -32.20 -45.48 -27.78
C VAL A 1015 -31.55 -46.82 -28.11
N SER A 1016 -30.23 -46.92 -27.96
CA SER A 1016 -29.46 -48.17 -28.01
C SER A 1016 -28.60 -48.32 -26.76
N ALA A 1017 -28.59 -49.51 -26.16
CA ALA A 1017 -27.85 -49.82 -24.94
C ALA A 1017 -27.32 -51.27 -24.91
N PRO A 1018 -26.42 -51.61 -23.98
CA PRO A 1018 -25.94 -52.98 -23.79
C PRO A 1018 -27.08 -53.94 -23.44
N LYS A 1019 -27.01 -55.18 -23.93
CA LYS A 1019 -28.07 -56.19 -23.82
C LYS A 1019 -28.55 -56.48 -22.40
N ASP A 1020 -27.69 -56.34 -21.41
CA ASP A 1020 -27.99 -56.58 -19.99
C ASP A 1020 -28.75 -55.42 -19.31
N THR A 1021 -29.08 -54.36 -20.06
CA THR A 1021 -29.85 -53.24 -19.55
C THR A 1021 -31.30 -53.63 -19.22
N ASN A 1022 -31.83 -53.13 -18.10
CA ASN A 1022 -33.23 -53.31 -17.73
C ASN A 1022 -34.19 -52.59 -18.72
N LYS A 1023 -35.17 -53.32 -19.27
CA LYS A 1023 -36.15 -52.80 -20.24
C LYS A 1023 -36.99 -51.62 -19.72
N ASN A 1024 -37.15 -51.52 -18.40
CA ASN A 1024 -37.98 -50.52 -17.73
C ASN A 1024 -37.25 -49.22 -17.41
N VAL A 1025 -35.99 -49.06 -17.83
CA VAL A 1025 -35.24 -47.79 -17.64
C VAL A 1025 -35.98 -46.62 -18.32
N PHE A 1026 -36.56 -46.86 -19.49
CA PHE A 1026 -37.33 -45.89 -20.27
C PHE A 1026 -38.79 -46.31 -20.45
N LYS A 1027 -39.68 -45.32 -20.44
CA LYS A 1027 -41.11 -45.47 -20.76
C LYS A 1027 -41.51 -44.43 -21.82
N ALA A 1028 -42.49 -44.75 -22.66
CA ALA A 1028 -43.06 -43.78 -23.61
C ALA A 1028 -43.88 -42.72 -22.87
N SER A 1029 -43.74 -41.44 -23.26
CA SER A 1029 -44.60 -40.38 -22.72
C SER A 1029 -46.05 -40.53 -23.16
N LYS A 1030 -46.98 -40.20 -22.26
CA LYS A 1030 -48.43 -40.08 -22.54
C LYS A 1030 -48.86 -38.64 -22.84
N GLN A 1031 -47.92 -37.70 -22.83
CA GLN A 1031 -48.17 -36.29 -23.13
C GLN A 1031 -47.53 -35.89 -24.46
N THR A 1032 -48.17 -34.94 -25.16
CA THR A 1032 -47.70 -34.38 -26.44
C THR A 1032 -46.63 -33.33 -26.22
N ILE A 1033 -45.58 -33.31 -27.05
CA ILE A 1033 -44.59 -32.23 -27.14
C ILE A 1033 -44.57 -31.66 -28.57
N GLY A 1034 -44.19 -30.39 -28.71
CA GLY A 1034 -44.23 -29.67 -30.00
C GLY A 1034 -45.65 -29.34 -30.46
N PHE A 1035 -45.85 -29.24 -31.78
CA PHE A 1035 -47.14 -28.88 -32.40
C PHE A 1035 -47.99 -30.10 -32.80
N SER A 1036 -47.59 -31.29 -32.36
CA SER A 1036 -48.25 -32.54 -32.74
C SER A 1036 -49.29 -32.97 -31.69
N ASN A 1037 -50.46 -33.43 -32.13
CA ASN A 1037 -51.52 -33.97 -31.25
C ASN A 1037 -51.37 -35.50 -31.07
N VAL A 1038 -50.14 -35.99 -31.04
CA VAL A 1038 -49.83 -37.42 -30.98
C VAL A 1038 -48.82 -37.74 -29.90
N THR A 1039 -48.93 -38.93 -29.30
CA THR A 1039 -47.98 -39.48 -28.33
C THR A 1039 -47.26 -40.68 -28.92
N PRO A 1040 -45.99 -40.92 -28.59
CA PRO A 1040 -45.21 -42.01 -29.16
C PRO A 1040 -45.63 -43.38 -28.63
N VAL A 1041 -45.58 -44.40 -29.49
CA VAL A 1041 -45.59 -45.82 -29.09
C VAL A 1041 -44.18 -46.36 -29.25
N ILE A 1042 -43.53 -46.63 -28.12
CA ILE A 1042 -42.16 -47.15 -28.05
C ILE A 1042 -42.21 -48.64 -27.69
N THR A 1043 -41.51 -49.46 -28.46
CA THR A 1043 -41.31 -50.88 -28.16
C THR A 1043 -39.84 -51.18 -27.95
N THR A 1044 -39.56 -52.12 -27.05
CA THR A 1044 -38.20 -52.57 -26.78
C THR A 1044 -37.89 -53.76 -27.68
N GLN A 1045 -36.79 -53.70 -28.42
CA GLN A 1045 -36.30 -54.77 -29.28
C GLN A 1045 -34.94 -55.26 -28.76
N GLU A 1046 -34.68 -56.57 -28.84
CA GLU A 1046 -33.41 -57.16 -28.46
C GLU A 1046 -32.75 -57.81 -29.68
N THR A 1047 -31.47 -57.51 -29.89
CA THR A 1047 -30.62 -58.22 -30.84
C THR A 1047 -29.57 -59.05 -30.08
N ASP A 1048 -28.69 -59.74 -30.81
CA ASP A 1048 -27.63 -60.53 -30.18
C ASP A 1048 -26.71 -59.69 -29.30
N ASP A 1049 -26.48 -58.42 -29.66
CA ASP A 1049 -25.47 -57.55 -29.06
C ASP A 1049 -26.04 -56.34 -28.28
N LYS A 1050 -27.29 -55.92 -28.54
CA LYS A 1050 -27.87 -54.71 -27.94
C LYS A 1050 -29.36 -54.83 -27.63
N ILE A 1051 -29.83 -53.95 -26.75
CA ILE A 1051 -31.25 -53.67 -26.54
C ILE A 1051 -31.56 -52.25 -27.03
N THR A 1052 -32.67 -52.09 -27.74
CA THR A 1052 -33.08 -50.81 -28.30
C THR A 1052 -34.51 -50.43 -27.92
N TRP A 1053 -34.78 -49.13 -27.85
CA TRP A 1053 -36.13 -48.59 -27.74
C TRP A 1053 -36.45 -47.90 -29.06
N SER A 1054 -37.40 -48.45 -29.80
CA SER A 1054 -37.76 -48.01 -31.15
C SER A 1054 -39.15 -47.40 -31.19
N LEU A 1055 -39.28 -46.27 -31.90
CA LEU A 1055 -40.56 -45.68 -32.25
C LEU A 1055 -41.25 -46.55 -33.30
N THR A 1056 -42.35 -47.18 -32.90
CA THR A 1056 -43.08 -48.15 -33.74
C THR A 1056 -44.51 -47.73 -34.08
N GLY A 1057 -44.97 -46.62 -33.50
CA GLY A 1057 -46.28 -46.06 -33.77
C GLY A 1057 -46.55 -44.79 -33.00
N TYR A 1058 -47.78 -44.33 -33.05
CA TYR A 1058 -48.27 -43.15 -32.34
C TYR A 1058 -49.73 -43.32 -31.92
N ASN A 1059 -50.15 -42.63 -30.86
CA ASN A 1059 -51.56 -42.51 -30.48
C ASN A 1059 -52.02 -41.06 -30.66
N THR A 1060 -53.15 -40.85 -31.33
CA THR A 1060 -53.80 -39.53 -31.39
C THR A 1060 -54.44 -39.17 -30.04
N VAL A 1061 -54.15 -37.96 -29.57
CA VAL A 1061 -54.74 -37.39 -28.35
C VAL A 1061 -55.70 -36.28 -28.75
N ALA A 1062 -56.95 -36.35 -28.30
CA ALA A 1062 -57.93 -35.29 -28.51
C ALA A 1062 -57.61 -34.12 -27.57
N ASN A 1063 -56.93 -33.08 -28.06
CA ASN A 1063 -56.46 -31.99 -27.20
C ASN A 1063 -57.30 -30.70 -27.39
N LYS A 1064 -58.08 -30.32 -26.36
CA LYS A 1064 -58.82 -29.03 -26.28
C LYS A 1064 -57.94 -27.86 -25.76
N GLU A 1065 -56.74 -28.12 -25.24
CA GLU A 1065 -55.80 -27.13 -24.71
C GLU A 1065 -54.63 -26.81 -25.64
N ALA A 1066 -54.24 -27.73 -26.54
CA ALA A 1066 -53.19 -27.51 -27.55
C ALA A 1066 -53.42 -26.26 -28.41
N THR A 1067 -54.69 -25.85 -28.60
CA THR A 1067 -55.05 -24.67 -29.39
C THR A 1067 -54.90 -23.35 -28.61
N ARG A 1068 -54.82 -23.35 -27.27
CA ARG A 1068 -54.52 -22.13 -26.47
C ARG A 1068 -53.02 -21.83 -26.39
N ASN A 1069 -52.16 -22.85 -26.46
CA ASN A 1069 -50.71 -22.70 -26.31
C ASN A 1069 -49.97 -22.18 -27.54
N ALA A 1070 -50.63 -22.08 -28.70
CA ALA A 1070 -50.04 -21.52 -29.92
C ALA A 1070 -49.62 -20.03 -29.77
N ALA A 1071 -50.14 -19.32 -28.76
CA ALA A 1071 -49.78 -17.94 -28.46
C ALA A 1071 -48.62 -17.80 -27.44
N ALA A 1072 -48.18 -18.89 -26.78
CA ALA A 1072 -47.16 -18.88 -25.72
C ALA A 1072 -45.84 -19.55 -26.16
N LEU A 1073 -45.44 -19.31 -27.42
CA LEU A 1073 -44.31 -19.96 -28.11
C LEU A 1073 -42.95 -19.88 -27.38
N PHE A 1074 -42.82 -19.02 -26.36
CA PHE A 1074 -41.56 -18.65 -25.72
C PHE A 1074 -41.47 -18.93 -24.21
N SER A 1075 -42.48 -19.55 -23.58
CA SER A 1075 -42.46 -19.74 -22.11
C SER A 1075 -43.20 -21.00 -21.64
N VAL A 1076 -42.78 -22.18 -22.12
CA VAL A 1076 -43.28 -23.46 -21.61
C VAL A 1076 -42.50 -23.83 -20.35
N ASP A 1077 -43.20 -24.03 -19.23
CA ASP A 1077 -42.62 -24.56 -18.00
C ASP A 1077 -42.44 -26.08 -18.12
N TYR A 1078 -41.32 -26.48 -18.73
CA TYR A 1078 -41.01 -27.88 -18.96
C TYR A 1078 -40.82 -28.68 -17.67
N LYS A 1079 -40.43 -28.06 -16.55
CA LYS A 1079 -40.33 -28.77 -15.27
C LYS A 1079 -41.71 -29.09 -14.69
N ALA A 1080 -42.65 -28.16 -14.75
CA ALA A 1080 -44.03 -28.45 -14.37
C ALA A 1080 -44.61 -29.59 -15.22
N PHE A 1081 -44.34 -29.58 -16.53
CA PHE A 1081 -44.68 -30.68 -17.44
C PHE A 1081 -44.06 -32.02 -17.00
N LEU A 1082 -42.77 -32.07 -16.64
CA LEU A 1082 -42.13 -33.31 -16.15
C LEU A 1082 -42.79 -33.88 -14.90
N ASN A 1083 -43.14 -33.03 -13.94
CA ASN A 1083 -43.78 -33.46 -12.70
C ASN A 1083 -45.16 -34.06 -12.95
N GLU A 1084 -45.88 -33.59 -13.97
CA GLU A 1084 -47.17 -34.16 -14.36
C GLU A 1084 -47.03 -35.52 -15.07
N VAL A 1085 -45.97 -35.73 -15.86
CA VAL A 1085 -45.76 -37.00 -16.59
C VAL A 1085 -45.24 -38.13 -15.69
N ASN A 1086 -44.50 -37.80 -14.63
CA ASN A 1086 -43.93 -38.77 -13.70
C ASN A 1086 -44.88 -39.20 -12.56
N ASN A 1087 -45.99 -38.47 -12.36
CA ASN A 1087 -47.10 -38.85 -11.46
C ASN A 1087 -48.18 -39.61 -12.25
#